data_AF-A0A3D1UJH9-F1
#
_entry.id   AF-A0A3D1UJH9-F1
#
_cell.length_a   1.000
_cell.length_b   1.000
_cell.length_c   1.000
_cell.angle_alpha   90.00
_cell.angle_beta   90.00
_cell.angle_gamma   90.00
#
_symmetry.space_group_name_H-M   'P 1'
#
loop_
_entity.id
_entity.type
_entity.pdbx_description
1 polymer ?
#
loop_
_entity_poly.entity_id
_entity_poly.type
_entity_poly.pdbx_seq_one_letter_code
_entity_poly.pdbx_strand_id
1 'polypeptide(L)'
;MMTMMTMLAAIVLGTSPAENRAEIQRAVDEASERGGGRVSIPPGVWPTGSIRLRSGVELHLEKGAVLRGSTDRADYNANDAFPDNVWSEGEEWSGGHLVWAWCAENIAITGEGTIDGNGPAFFGDCDEDSRWPWYKYGLKLHPTDREWFRPGMMVAFFRCRGLRLEDVSLVNTTAWTCHIRCCDGVDIRRVKVDADVTIANSDGFSIDCTRNVNVEKCVLRTGDDGFAIRASCAKHVATNLCENIVIRDCDISSCCYGIRFGIGTGTIRNVRVLDTRIHEASQAGIGFTPAWVDSARNCYIEDILLKNCTISDCVQPVDVNMGGGDSRVVGIRFEDCTFNTLLPSNLRGSDVCQFSFVNCTRNPIERFRVRHRLGWCEDLIREKRSVFAEVTGDTNQVRMVNCRPLPFGSSGVLLLNFDDRNFDDWTRAIPLFAKYGAHATFFFSGEFTSDAVRTAKKLLAAGHAVGHHGRTHADVPPALAKEGWDAYYEAELKTVRRQCDVAYIPARNFAYPNNLRDGTSDRLLLTVYDRLRAGIPGVRPYDPKGERRAELSPLVTDDRVFFPVAGLPSRRVLGGVILGEAYNTDIDDVIACVKRAGERKEALVLTSHGIHPDAHGIHMKTEWLERILSAAQKYGVAALSFDEVPLAKRK
;
A
#
# COMPACT_ATOMS: atom_id res chain seq x y z
N MET A 1 25.17 -35.71 25.55
CA MET A 1 24.26 -34.97 26.43
C MET A 1 25.14 -34.23 27.44
N MET A 2 25.59 -33.02 27.07
CA MET A 2 26.46 -32.19 27.91
C MET A 2 25.61 -30.98 28.28
N THR A 3 25.21 -30.91 29.54
CA THR A 3 24.27 -29.95 30.10
C THR A 3 24.84 -28.54 29.95
N MET A 4 24.28 -27.71 29.06
CA MET A 4 24.53 -26.27 29.06
C MET A 4 24.02 -25.71 30.40
N MET A 5 24.91 -25.50 31.37
CA MET A 5 24.61 -24.63 32.51
C MET A 5 24.36 -23.24 31.94
N THR A 6 23.10 -22.82 31.92
CA THR A 6 22.70 -21.44 31.63
C THR A 6 23.20 -20.57 32.79
N MET A 7 24.41 -20.01 32.69
CA MET A 7 24.82 -18.96 33.62
C MET A 7 24.06 -17.68 33.25
N LEU A 8 23.16 -17.25 34.12
CA LEU A 8 22.67 -15.87 34.13
C LEU A 8 23.73 -15.00 34.79
N ALA A 9 24.32 -14.07 34.03
CA ALA A 9 24.95 -12.90 34.63
C ALA A 9 23.83 -11.89 34.93
N ALA A 10 23.39 -11.81 36.19
CA ALA A 10 22.52 -10.73 36.63
C ALA A 10 23.37 -9.45 36.72
N ILE A 11 23.16 -8.53 35.78
CA ILE A 11 23.86 -7.25 35.73
C ILE A 11 23.12 -6.21 36.57
N VAL A 12 23.87 -5.30 37.19
CA VAL A 12 23.30 -4.16 37.93
C VAL A 12 23.55 -2.91 37.10
N LEU A 13 22.50 -2.38 36.50
CA LEU A 13 22.58 -1.20 35.64
C LEU A 13 22.36 0.09 36.43
N GLY A 14 23.12 1.12 36.06
CA GLY A 14 23.10 2.45 36.63
C GLY A 14 22.26 3.43 35.81
N THR A 15 22.51 4.73 35.99
CA THR A 15 21.72 5.79 35.38
C THR A 15 22.36 6.44 34.16
N SER A 16 23.69 6.32 33.99
CA SER A 16 24.41 6.96 32.88
C SER A 16 24.71 6.00 31.71
N PRO A 17 24.81 6.51 30.47
CA PRO A 17 25.20 5.70 29.31
C PRO A 17 26.53 4.97 29.48
N ALA A 18 27.54 5.64 30.05
CA ALA A 18 28.89 5.10 30.20
C ALA A 18 28.94 3.93 31.20
N GLU A 19 28.26 4.06 32.35
CA GLU A 19 28.18 3.00 33.36
C GLU A 19 27.47 1.76 32.81
N ASN A 20 26.31 1.95 32.17
CA ASN A 20 25.53 0.85 31.60
C ASN A 20 26.29 0.15 30.47
N ARG A 21 26.95 0.93 29.59
CA ARG A 21 27.80 0.37 28.53
C ARG A 21 28.91 -0.50 29.12
N ALA A 22 29.63 0.00 30.12
CA ALA A 22 30.74 -0.71 30.74
C ALA A 22 30.27 -2.03 31.38
N GLU A 23 29.16 -2.01 32.11
CA GLU A 23 28.63 -3.18 32.79
C GLU A 23 28.08 -4.24 31.81
N ILE A 24 27.32 -3.83 30.79
CA ILE A 24 26.81 -4.73 29.77
C ILE A 24 27.97 -5.35 28.99
N GLN A 25 28.95 -4.53 28.58
CA GLN A 25 30.10 -5.01 27.82
C GLN A 25 30.94 -6.00 28.64
N ARG A 26 31.17 -5.72 29.94
CA ARG A 26 31.85 -6.64 30.87
C ARG A 26 31.14 -7.99 30.92
N ALA A 27 29.82 -7.99 31.09
CA ALA A 27 29.04 -9.23 31.16
C ALA A 27 29.06 -10.02 29.83
N VAL A 28 29.02 -9.33 28.69
CA VAL A 28 29.14 -9.94 27.36
C VAL A 28 30.52 -10.57 27.17
N ASP A 29 31.59 -9.87 27.51
CA ASP A 29 32.95 -10.37 27.36
C ASP A 29 33.18 -11.58 28.30
N GLU A 30 32.78 -11.50 29.57
CA GLU A 30 32.87 -12.62 30.53
C GLU A 30 32.07 -13.85 30.10
N ALA A 31 30.87 -13.67 29.57
CA ALA A 31 30.05 -14.77 29.06
C ALA A 31 30.75 -15.49 27.89
N SER A 32 31.36 -14.74 26.96
CA SER A 32 32.08 -15.31 25.82
C SER A 32 33.36 -16.04 26.25
N GLU A 33 34.15 -15.45 27.15
CA GLU A 33 35.37 -16.07 27.70
C GLU A 33 35.10 -17.42 28.39
N ARG A 34 33.89 -17.59 28.94
CA ARG A 34 33.44 -18.83 29.59
C ARG A 34 32.82 -19.84 28.62
N GLY A 35 32.88 -19.60 27.32
CA GLY A 35 32.36 -20.50 26.29
C GLY A 35 30.92 -20.21 25.85
N GLY A 36 30.39 -19.04 26.21
CA GLY A 36 29.04 -18.58 25.87
C GLY A 36 28.11 -18.52 27.07
N GLY A 37 26.97 -17.84 26.88
CA GLY A 37 26.00 -17.64 27.96
C GLY A 37 24.96 -16.58 27.64
N ARG A 38 24.01 -16.42 28.55
CA ARG A 38 22.96 -15.40 28.47
C ARG A 38 23.31 -14.21 29.35
N VAL A 39 23.34 -13.02 28.76
CA VAL A 39 23.38 -11.73 29.47
C VAL A 39 21.98 -11.16 29.46
N SER A 40 21.35 -11.04 30.64
CA SER A 40 19.95 -10.60 30.75
C SER A 40 19.87 -9.13 31.13
N ILE A 41 19.21 -8.31 30.32
CA ILE A 41 18.91 -6.91 30.61
C ILE A 41 17.57 -6.85 31.36
N PRO A 42 17.54 -6.38 32.63
CA PRO A 42 16.33 -6.38 33.43
C PRO A 42 15.32 -5.31 32.97
N PRO A 43 14.05 -5.36 33.42
CA PRO A 43 13.07 -4.32 33.13
C PRO A 43 13.54 -2.95 33.61
N GLY A 44 13.32 -1.92 32.78
CA GLY A 44 13.82 -0.57 33.03
C GLY A 44 14.28 0.13 31.75
N VAL A 45 14.55 1.42 31.83
CA VAL A 45 15.11 2.20 30.71
C VAL A 45 16.59 2.42 30.98
N TRP A 46 17.42 1.81 30.14
CA TRP A 46 18.87 1.75 30.30
C TRP A 46 19.54 2.50 29.15
N PRO A 47 19.88 3.78 29.33
CA PRO A 47 20.67 4.50 28.33
C PRO A 47 22.06 3.86 28.23
N THR A 48 22.59 3.70 27.03
CA THR A 48 23.91 3.10 26.78
C THR A 48 24.54 3.63 25.50
N GLY A 49 25.86 3.51 25.40
CA GLY A 49 26.60 3.57 24.15
C GLY A 49 26.70 2.21 23.45
N SER A 50 27.69 2.07 22.57
CA SER A 50 27.90 0.84 21.78
C SER A 50 28.17 -0.40 22.62
N ILE A 51 27.40 -1.46 22.36
CA ILE A 51 27.61 -2.82 22.87
C ILE A 51 28.10 -3.72 21.74
N ARG A 52 29.28 -4.32 21.91
CA ARG A 52 29.84 -5.31 20.99
C ARG A 52 29.52 -6.72 21.48
N LEU A 53 28.69 -7.44 20.74
CA LEU A 53 28.44 -8.86 20.98
C LEU A 53 29.65 -9.72 20.63
N ARG A 54 29.84 -10.78 21.41
CA ARG A 54 30.94 -11.75 21.30
C ARG A 54 30.38 -13.14 21.01
N SER A 55 31.22 -14.02 20.49
CA SER A 55 30.81 -15.38 20.13
C SER A 55 30.22 -16.14 21.32
N GLY A 56 29.16 -16.90 21.07
CA GLY A 56 28.46 -17.71 22.07
C GLY A 56 27.52 -16.93 23.01
N VAL A 57 27.36 -15.63 22.83
CA VAL A 57 26.57 -14.78 23.73
C VAL A 57 25.15 -14.55 23.21
N GLU A 58 24.18 -14.77 24.09
CA GLU A 58 22.79 -14.33 23.94
C GLU A 58 22.56 -13.07 24.79
N LEU A 59 22.28 -11.94 24.14
CA LEU A 59 21.79 -10.74 24.81
C LEU A 59 20.26 -10.84 24.92
N HIS A 60 19.76 -11.08 26.14
CA HIS A 60 18.34 -11.29 26.40
C HIS A 60 17.73 -10.02 27.04
N LEU A 61 16.81 -9.36 26.36
CA LEU A 61 16.09 -8.21 26.89
C LEU A 61 14.78 -8.69 27.52
N GLU A 62 14.70 -8.61 28.85
CA GLU A 62 13.50 -9.00 29.56
C GLU A 62 12.31 -8.10 29.20
N LYS A 63 11.09 -8.59 29.43
CA LYS A 63 9.87 -7.82 29.18
C LYS A 63 9.89 -6.51 29.97
N GLY A 64 9.77 -5.39 29.27
CA GLY A 64 9.85 -4.04 29.87
C GLY A 64 11.27 -3.48 29.98
N ALA A 65 12.29 -4.21 29.53
CA ALA A 65 13.63 -3.66 29.32
C ALA A 65 13.64 -2.78 28.08
N VAL A 66 14.26 -1.61 28.17
CA VAL A 66 14.50 -0.68 27.07
C VAL A 66 15.98 -0.34 27.06
N LEU A 67 16.73 -0.90 26.12
CA LEU A 67 18.12 -0.53 25.87
C LEU A 67 18.13 0.69 24.94
N ARG A 68 18.36 1.89 25.49
CA ARG A 68 18.23 3.16 24.78
C ARG A 68 19.58 3.72 24.35
N GLY A 69 19.71 4.11 23.08
CA GLY A 69 20.90 4.77 22.56
C GLY A 69 21.14 6.14 23.19
N SER A 70 22.40 6.42 23.54
CA SER A 70 22.83 7.75 23.95
C SER A 70 22.64 8.78 22.84
N THR A 71 22.42 10.04 23.21
CA THR A 71 22.41 11.17 22.27
C THR A 71 23.82 11.72 22.01
N ASP A 72 24.82 11.28 22.78
CA ASP A 72 26.21 11.72 22.64
C ASP A 72 26.96 10.78 21.68
N ARG A 73 27.57 11.35 20.65
CA ARG A 73 28.39 10.63 19.68
C ARG A 73 29.59 9.94 20.35
N ALA A 74 30.14 10.50 21.43
CA ALA A 74 31.31 9.95 22.13
C ALA A 74 31.02 8.58 22.78
N ASP A 75 29.76 8.27 23.05
CA ASP A 75 29.36 6.98 23.63
C ASP A 75 29.39 5.83 22.62
N TYR A 76 29.46 6.13 21.32
CA TYR A 76 29.47 5.13 20.25
C TYR A 76 30.89 4.79 19.79
N ASN A 77 31.06 3.59 19.22
CA ASN A 77 32.33 3.17 18.65
C ASN A 77 32.83 4.11 17.54
N ALA A 78 34.14 4.10 17.32
CA ALA A 78 34.77 4.89 16.26
C ALA A 78 34.42 4.33 14.87
N ASN A 79 34.53 5.17 13.83
CA ASN A 79 34.24 4.77 12.45
C ASN A 79 35.14 3.63 11.97
N ASP A 80 36.35 3.53 12.50
CA ASP A 80 37.37 2.53 12.20
C ASP A 80 37.40 1.35 13.21
N ALA A 81 36.35 1.18 14.02
CA ALA A 81 36.27 0.15 15.05
C ALA A 81 36.52 -1.29 14.55
N PHE A 82 36.28 -1.57 13.27
CA PHE A 82 36.66 -2.81 12.60
C PHE A 82 36.83 -2.62 11.08
N PRO A 83 37.62 -3.48 10.39
CA PRO A 83 37.98 -3.28 8.98
C PRO A 83 36.81 -3.26 7.98
N ASP A 84 35.70 -3.93 8.32
CA ASP A 84 34.50 -4.02 7.47
C ASP A 84 33.44 -2.95 7.83
N ASN A 85 33.74 -2.08 8.79
CA ASN A 85 32.82 -1.05 9.23
C ASN A 85 32.55 -0.04 8.12
N VAL A 86 31.36 0.57 8.14
CA VAL A 86 30.92 1.54 7.14
C VAL A 86 30.25 2.75 7.78
N TRP A 87 30.38 3.87 7.09
CA TRP A 87 29.81 5.18 7.44
C TRP A 87 29.51 5.92 6.12
N SER A 88 28.66 6.94 6.17
CA SER A 88 28.27 7.69 4.97
C SER A 88 28.20 9.18 5.26
N GLU A 89 29.06 9.96 4.60
CA GLU A 89 28.96 11.43 4.59
C GLU A 89 27.70 11.89 3.86
N GLY A 90 27.40 11.26 2.71
CA GLY A 90 26.26 11.66 1.87
C GLY A 90 24.88 11.36 2.47
N GLU A 91 24.80 10.37 3.36
CA GLU A 91 23.59 10.06 4.14
C GLU A 91 23.69 10.54 5.61
N GLU A 92 24.79 11.22 5.94
CA GLU A 92 25.07 11.88 7.22
C GLU A 92 24.99 10.97 8.46
N TRP A 93 25.48 9.73 8.36
CA TRP A 93 25.58 8.81 9.50
C TRP A 93 26.99 8.23 9.68
N SER A 94 27.40 8.10 10.94
CA SER A 94 28.73 7.62 11.36
C SER A 94 28.81 6.09 11.40
N GLY A 95 30.01 5.54 11.64
CA GLY A 95 30.20 4.10 11.84
C GLY A 95 29.93 3.64 13.27
N GLY A 96 29.28 4.46 14.09
CA GLY A 96 28.89 4.12 15.46
C GLY A 96 27.56 3.37 15.50
N HIS A 97 27.52 2.22 16.17
CA HIS A 97 26.33 1.35 16.24
C HIS A 97 25.90 1.13 17.69
N LEU A 98 24.60 0.98 17.96
CA LEU A 98 24.12 0.74 19.32
C LEU A 98 24.44 -0.69 19.76
N VAL A 99 24.10 -1.69 18.94
CA VAL A 99 24.48 -3.09 19.15
C VAL A 99 25.14 -3.61 17.90
N TRP A 100 26.34 -4.20 18.02
CA TRP A 100 27.06 -4.70 16.86
C TRP A 100 27.88 -5.95 17.12
N ALA A 101 28.19 -6.68 16.06
CA ALA A 101 29.15 -7.79 16.09
C ALA A 101 29.94 -7.85 14.78
N TRP A 102 31.20 -8.26 14.90
CA TRP A 102 32.08 -8.47 13.77
C TRP A 102 32.86 -9.77 13.96
N CYS A 103 32.81 -10.66 12.96
CA CYS A 103 33.46 -11.98 12.98
C CYS A 103 33.09 -12.83 14.22
N ALA A 104 31.83 -12.77 14.66
CA ALA A 104 31.33 -13.53 15.81
C ALA A 104 30.51 -14.74 15.37
N GLU A 105 30.50 -15.79 16.21
CA GLU A 105 29.76 -17.03 15.95
C GLU A 105 28.75 -17.34 17.06
N ASN A 106 27.59 -17.89 16.69
CA ASN A 106 26.54 -18.33 17.61
C ASN A 106 26.10 -17.22 18.57
N ILE A 107 25.63 -16.12 18.00
CA ILE A 107 25.18 -14.92 18.73
C ILE A 107 23.67 -14.77 18.64
N ALA A 108 23.05 -14.26 19.71
CA ALA A 108 21.61 -14.04 19.72
C ALA A 108 21.22 -12.73 20.41
N ILE A 109 20.15 -12.11 19.91
CA ILE A 109 19.39 -11.05 20.60
C ILE A 109 17.97 -11.57 20.78
N THR A 110 17.49 -11.68 22.01
CA THR A 110 16.21 -12.34 22.31
C THR A 110 15.40 -11.61 23.38
N GLY A 111 14.12 -11.95 23.52
CA GLY A 111 13.24 -11.50 24.61
C GLY A 111 12.23 -10.44 24.19
N GLU A 112 11.24 -10.15 25.03
CA GLU A 112 10.14 -9.21 24.75
C GLU A 112 10.49 -7.73 25.04
N GLY A 113 11.77 -7.43 25.26
CA GLY A 113 12.24 -6.05 25.47
C GLY A 113 12.50 -5.28 24.17
N THR A 114 12.96 -4.04 24.33
CA THR A 114 13.10 -3.05 23.26
C THR A 114 14.53 -2.55 23.13
N ILE A 115 15.05 -2.49 21.90
CA ILE A 115 16.22 -1.70 21.53
C ILE A 115 15.70 -0.39 20.91
N ASP A 116 15.97 0.73 21.57
CA ASP A 116 15.50 2.07 21.22
C ASP A 116 16.68 2.92 20.76
N GLY A 117 16.76 3.22 19.45
CA GLY A 117 17.87 3.97 18.88
C GLY A 117 17.90 5.45 19.30
N ASN A 118 16.84 5.95 19.95
CA ASN A 118 16.70 7.36 20.34
C ASN A 118 16.79 8.32 19.12
N GLY A 119 16.38 7.83 17.95
CA GLY A 119 16.45 8.47 16.64
C GLY A 119 15.96 9.91 16.59
N PRO A 120 14.77 10.24 17.12
CA PRO A 120 14.23 11.61 17.07
C PRO A 120 15.16 12.70 17.61
N ALA A 121 16.10 12.39 18.52
CA ALA A 121 17.08 13.37 19.02
C ALA A 121 18.07 13.88 17.94
N PHE A 122 18.15 13.17 16.82
CA PHE A 122 19.13 13.39 15.76
C PHE A 122 18.56 14.08 14.51
N PHE A 123 17.24 14.30 14.42
CA PHE A 123 16.61 14.88 13.23
C PHE A 123 15.96 16.23 13.54
N GLY A 124 15.88 17.08 12.52
CA GLY A 124 15.12 18.32 12.58
C GLY A 124 13.63 18.12 12.40
N ASP A 125 12.92 19.23 12.25
CA ASP A 125 11.50 19.24 11.93
C ASP A 125 11.21 18.63 10.55
N CYS A 126 9.97 18.17 10.38
CA CYS A 126 9.53 17.56 9.13
C CYS A 126 9.31 18.63 8.06
N ASP A 127 9.93 18.46 6.89
CA ASP A 127 9.62 19.26 5.71
C ASP A 127 8.32 18.72 5.08
N GLU A 128 7.19 19.36 5.39
CA GLU A 128 5.86 19.02 4.84
C GLU A 128 5.81 19.19 3.30
N ASP A 129 6.69 20.02 2.74
CA ASP A 129 6.87 20.29 1.31
C ASP A 129 8.09 19.57 0.71
N SER A 130 8.46 18.43 1.30
CA SER A 130 9.55 17.55 0.85
C SER A 130 9.72 17.57 -0.67
N ARG A 131 10.92 17.95 -1.13
CA ARG A 131 11.33 17.90 -2.54
C ARG A 131 11.32 16.48 -3.12
N TRP A 132 11.13 15.46 -2.28
CA TRP A 132 11.17 14.04 -2.60
C TRP A 132 9.76 13.43 -2.55
N PRO A 133 9.08 13.32 -3.71
CA PRO A 133 7.64 13.03 -3.78
C PRO A 133 7.21 11.65 -3.29
N TRP A 134 8.15 10.75 -2.95
CA TRP A 134 7.86 9.43 -2.40
C TRP A 134 7.72 9.40 -0.87
N TYR A 135 8.13 10.45 -0.15
CA TYR A 135 7.90 10.57 1.29
C TYR A 135 6.48 11.12 1.57
N LYS A 136 5.49 10.22 1.50
CA LYS A 136 4.05 10.53 1.68
C LYS A 136 3.72 11.29 2.96
N TYR A 137 4.47 11.07 4.04
CA TYR A 137 4.23 11.65 5.36
C TYR A 137 5.17 12.83 5.69
N GLY A 138 5.90 13.34 4.69
CA GLY A 138 6.95 14.33 4.87
C GLY A 138 8.31 13.68 5.20
N LEU A 139 9.37 14.48 5.13
CA LEU A 139 10.75 14.03 5.30
C LEU A 139 11.46 14.82 6.39
N LYS A 140 12.02 14.10 7.36
CA LYS A 140 12.98 14.59 8.34
C LYS A 140 14.39 14.25 7.88
N LEU A 141 15.22 15.28 7.79
CA LEU A 141 16.64 15.14 7.52
C LEU A 141 17.43 15.44 8.79
N HIS A 142 18.62 14.83 8.85
CA HIS A 142 19.62 15.25 9.82
C HIS A 142 20.04 16.69 9.48
N PRO A 143 20.17 17.60 10.47
CA PRO A 143 20.58 18.97 10.20
C PRO A 143 22.03 19.02 9.67
N THR A 144 22.20 19.58 8.46
CA THR A 144 23.49 19.65 7.76
C THR A 144 24.48 20.64 8.37
N ASP A 145 24.05 21.44 9.35
CA ASP A 145 24.84 22.44 10.07
C ASP A 145 25.52 21.87 11.32
N ARG A 146 25.29 20.59 11.64
CA ARG A 146 25.98 19.89 12.73
C ARG A 146 27.35 19.39 12.26
N GLU A 147 28.39 19.64 13.06
CA GLU A 147 29.76 19.15 12.80
C GLU A 147 29.91 17.62 12.94
N TRP A 148 28.86 16.90 13.34
CA TRP A 148 28.89 15.49 13.67
C TRP A 148 27.72 14.74 13.01
N PHE A 149 27.98 13.50 12.61
CA PHE A 149 26.97 12.61 12.00
C PHE A 149 26.18 11.84 13.06
N ARG A 150 24.90 11.55 12.75
CA ARG A 150 24.06 10.67 13.59
C ARG A 150 24.70 9.28 13.74
N PRO A 151 24.37 8.52 14.80
CA PRO A 151 24.76 7.12 14.88
C PRO A 151 24.32 6.36 13.62
N GLY A 152 25.15 5.44 13.18
CA GLY A 152 24.94 4.60 12.01
C GLY A 152 23.84 3.57 12.21
N MET A 153 24.01 2.40 11.57
CA MET A 153 23.03 1.32 11.72
C MET A 153 22.82 0.98 13.19
N MET A 154 21.56 0.91 13.63
CA MET A 154 21.25 0.73 15.05
C MET A 154 21.73 -0.65 15.54
N VAL A 155 21.42 -1.68 14.76
CA VAL A 155 21.92 -3.05 14.96
C VAL A 155 22.76 -3.47 13.75
N ALA A 156 23.99 -3.93 13.98
CA ALA A 156 24.99 -4.14 12.93
C ALA A 156 25.73 -5.49 13.08
N PHE A 157 25.51 -6.42 12.16
CA PHE A 157 26.19 -7.73 12.14
C PHE A 157 27.02 -7.89 10.88
N PHE A 158 28.33 -8.05 11.04
CA PHE A 158 29.26 -8.12 9.93
C PHE A 158 30.07 -9.42 10.01
N ARG A 159 30.02 -10.24 8.96
CA ARG A 159 30.77 -11.50 8.88
C ARG A 159 30.53 -12.47 10.04
N CYS A 160 29.30 -12.50 10.54
CA CYS A 160 28.92 -13.37 11.64
C CYS A 160 28.35 -14.71 11.12
N ARG A 161 28.40 -15.74 11.95
CA ARG A 161 27.84 -17.06 11.64
C ARG A 161 26.91 -17.55 12.75
N GLY A 162 25.73 -18.03 12.41
CA GLY A 162 24.76 -18.46 13.42
C GLY A 162 24.23 -17.28 14.24
N LEU A 163 23.46 -16.41 13.59
CA LEU A 163 22.82 -15.24 14.18
C LEU A 163 21.33 -15.53 14.45
N ARG A 164 20.85 -15.25 15.66
CA ARG A 164 19.42 -15.33 16.01
C ARG A 164 18.87 -14.01 16.54
N LEU A 165 17.79 -13.50 15.96
CA LEU A 165 16.99 -12.41 16.52
C LEU A 165 15.57 -12.91 16.80
N GLU A 166 15.09 -12.79 18.04
CA GLU A 166 13.82 -13.39 18.45
C GLU A 166 13.04 -12.51 19.42
N ASP A 167 11.75 -12.28 19.14
CA ASP A 167 10.75 -11.59 20.01
C ASP A 167 11.00 -10.10 20.33
N VAL A 168 12.19 -9.56 20.04
CA VAL A 168 12.56 -8.18 20.39
C VAL A 168 11.85 -7.12 19.55
N SER A 169 11.70 -5.93 20.14
CA SER A 169 11.27 -4.72 19.42
C SER A 169 12.46 -3.81 19.10
N LEU A 170 12.55 -3.34 17.85
CA LEU A 170 13.53 -2.37 17.37
C LEU A 170 12.80 -1.07 17.03
N VAL A 171 13.09 0.01 17.74
CA VAL A 171 12.34 1.27 17.60
C VAL A 171 13.26 2.48 17.46
N ASN A 172 12.72 3.56 16.87
CA ASN A 172 13.39 4.88 16.81
C ASN A 172 14.83 4.80 16.30
N THR A 173 15.06 4.11 15.19
CA THR A 173 16.39 4.02 14.58
C THR A 173 16.95 5.39 14.20
N THR A 174 18.27 5.54 14.24
CA THR A 174 19.01 6.71 13.75
C THR A 174 19.39 6.61 12.28
N ALA A 175 19.42 5.40 11.72
CA ALA A 175 19.70 5.10 10.31
C ALA A 175 19.10 3.72 9.97
N TRP A 176 19.78 2.87 9.19
CA TRP A 176 19.25 1.52 8.89
C TRP A 176 19.07 0.73 10.21
N THR A 177 17.89 0.16 10.43
CA THR A 177 17.53 -0.42 11.74
C THR A 177 18.38 -1.64 12.06
N CYS A 178 18.46 -2.62 11.15
CA CYS A 178 19.24 -3.83 11.36
C CYS A 178 19.95 -4.25 10.08
N HIS A 179 21.27 -4.10 10.06
CA HIS A 179 22.11 -4.42 8.91
C HIS A 179 22.90 -5.70 9.16
N ILE A 180 22.67 -6.69 8.30
CA ILE A 180 23.26 -8.03 8.35
C ILE A 180 24.06 -8.23 7.08
N ARG A 181 25.38 -8.10 7.19
CA ARG A 181 26.31 -8.10 6.06
C ARG A 181 27.28 -9.26 6.10
N CYS A 182 27.42 -9.96 4.97
CA CYS A 182 28.37 -11.07 4.80
C CYS A 182 28.22 -12.18 5.85
N CYS A 183 27.00 -12.40 6.36
CA CYS A 183 26.74 -13.41 7.38
C CYS A 183 26.31 -14.76 6.78
N ASP A 184 26.39 -15.82 7.58
CA ASP A 184 25.93 -17.17 7.21
C ASP A 184 25.12 -17.81 8.34
N GLY A 185 23.89 -18.23 8.04
CA GLY A 185 22.99 -18.84 9.02
C GLY A 185 22.37 -17.76 9.90
N VAL A 186 21.31 -17.14 9.41
CA VAL A 186 20.59 -16.04 10.07
C VAL A 186 19.14 -16.46 10.29
N ASP A 187 18.65 -16.33 11.51
CA ASP A 187 17.29 -16.67 11.88
C ASP A 187 16.62 -15.51 12.64
N ILE A 188 15.57 -14.95 12.06
CA ILE A 188 14.84 -13.81 12.60
C ILE A 188 13.39 -14.22 12.78
N ARG A 189 12.87 -14.20 14.00
CA ARG A 189 11.49 -14.62 14.28
C ARG A 189 10.77 -13.66 15.22
N ARG A 190 9.54 -13.28 14.87
CA ARG A 190 8.66 -12.47 15.73
C ARG A 190 9.28 -11.15 16.20
N VAL A 191 10.17 -10.58 15.38
CA VAL A 191 10.77 -9.27 15.65
C VAL A 191 9.82 -8.18 15.15
N LYS A 192 9.67 -7.13 15.95
CA LYS A 192 8.94 -5.92 15.57
C LYS A 192 9.91 -4.79 15.23
N VAL A 193 9.75 -4.15 14.08
CA VAL A 193 10.42 -2.90 13.73
C VAL A 193 9.39 -1.79 13.68
N ASP A 194 9.61 -0.71 14.43
CA ASP A 194 8.79 0.50 14.41
C ASP A 194 9.68 1.73 14.34
N ALA A 195 10.01 2.13 13.11
CA ALA A 195 10.75 3.34 12.82
C ALA A 195 9.81 4.52 12.54
N ASP A 196 10.30 5.74 12.76
CA ASP A 196 9.59 6.93 12.33
C ASP A 196 9.53 6.94 10.79
N VAL A 197 8.32 6.89 10.25
CA VAL A 197 8.02 6.86 8.82
C VAL A 197 8.46 8.11 8.06
N THR A 198 8.81 9.17 8.78
CA THR A 198 9.30 10.43 8.20
C THR A 198 10.83 10.49 8.13
N ILE A 199 11.56 9.54 8.71
CA ILE A 199 13.02 9.55 8.74
C ILE A 199 13.59 8.86 7.49
N ALA A 200 14.49 9.56 6.79
CA ALA A 200 15.28 8.98 5.71
C ALA A 200 16.25 7.90 6.20
N ASN A 201 16.46 6.88 5.35
CA ASN A 201 17.36 5.75 5.62
C ASN A 201 16.94 4.98 6.88
N SER A 202 15.65 4.85 7.15
CA SER A 202 15.11 4.04 8.25
C SER A 202 14.66 2.67 7.77
N ASP A 203 15.53 1.99 7.01
CA ASP A 203 15.31 0.61 6.54
C ASP A 203 15.01 -0.32 7.73
N GLY A 204 14.20 -1.35 7.50
CA GLY A 204 13.98 -2.42 8.48
C GLY A 204 15.19 -3.36 8.53
N PHE A 205 15.14 -4.44 7.76
CA PHE A 205 16.25 -5.38 7.64
C PHE A 205 17.01 -5.18 6.33
N SER A 206 18.28 -4.79 6.44
CA SER A 206 19.21 -4.76 5.31
C SER A 206 20.03 -6.06 5.29
N ILE A 207 19.70 -6.98 4.38
CA ILE A 207 20.37 -8.27 4.23
C ILE A 207 21.33 -8.17 3.04
N ASP A 208 22.63 -8.07 3.29
CA ASP A 208 23.64 -7.69 2.29
C ASP A 208 24.73 -8.76 2.15
N CYS A 209 24.93 -9.33 0.96
CA CYS A 209 25.92 -10.40 0.72
C CYS A 209 25.82 -11.56 1.73
N THR A 210 24.62 -11.87 2.21
CA THR A 210 24.38 -12.80 3.32
C THR A 210 23.63 -14.03 2.83
N ARG A 211 23.94 -15.20 3.39
CA ARG A 211 23.37 -16.48 2.95
C ARG A 211 22.70 -17.28 4.05
N ASN A 212 21.79 -18.17 3.65
CA ASN A 212 21.06 -19.08 4.55
C ASN A 212 20.26 -18.30 5.61
N VAL A 213 19.27 -17.54 5.15
CA VAL A 213 18.48 -16.63 5.97
C VAL A 213 17.04 -17.10 6.08
N ASN A 214 16.52 -17.16 7.30
CA ASN A 214 15.11 -17.40 7.59
C ASN A 214 14.53 -16.22 8.37
N VAL A 215 13.44 -15.65 7.86
CA VAL A 215 12.67 -14.59 8.51
C VAL A 215 11.21 -15.02 8.61
N GLU A 216 10.64 -14.99 9.80
CA GLU A 216 9.26 -15.45 10.05
C GLU A 216 8.52 -14.59 11.06
N LYS A 217 7.24 -14.28 10.78
CA LYS A 217 6.33 -13.64 11.76
C LYS A 217 6.79 -12.26 12.23
N CYS A 218 7.53 -11.54 11.40
CA CYS A 218 7.99 -10.20 11.73
C CYS A 218 6.95 -9.15 11.30
N VAL A 219 6.89 -8.06 12.05
CA VAL A 219 6.05 -6.89 11.74
C VAL A 219 6.95 -5.68 11.57
N LEU A 220 6.90 -5.04 10.40
CA LEU A 220 7.77 -3.93 10.06
C LEU A 220 6.96 -2.68 9.71
N ARG A 221 7.32 -1.56 10.31
CA ARG A 221 6.89 -0.21 9.94
C ARG A 221 8.11 0.68 9.78
N THR A 222 8.36 1.14 8.55
CA THR A 222 9.62 1.82 8.17
C THR A 222 9.39 3.10 7.38
N GLY A 223 10.30 4.07 7.53
CA GLY A 223 10.34 5.29 6.70
C GLY A 223 11.13 5.12 5.40
N ASP A 224 11.95 4.07 5.30
CA ASP A 224 12.59 3.61 4.07
C ASP A 224 12.21 2.14 3.79
N ASP A 225 13.03 1.37 3.08
CA ASP A 225 12.73 0.00 2.70
C ASP A 225 12.38 -0.92 3.89
N GLY A 226 11.31 -1.71 3.78
CA GLY A 226 11.00 -2.73 4.79
C GLY A 226 12.10 -3.78 4.88
N PHE A 227 12.36 -4.46 3.75
CA PHE A 227 13.55 -5.27 3.54
C PHE A 227 14.38 -4.72 2.39
N ALA A 228 15.67 -4.53 2.62
CA ALA A 228 16.63 -4.21 1.57
C ALA A 228 17.58 -5.39 1.38
N ILE A 229 17.34 -6.20 0.34
CA ILE A 229 18.15 -7.36 -0.02
C ILE A 229 19.22 -6.92 -1.02
N ARG A 230 20.49 -6.94 -0.62
CA ARG A 230 21.59 -6.28 -1.33
C ARG A 230 22.76 -7.23 -1.60
N ALA A 231 23.59 -6.87 -2.56
CA ALA A 231 24.87 -7.52 -2.83
C ALA A 231 25.96 -6.44 -3.04
N SER A 232 26.04 -5.53 -2.07
CA SER A 232 26.73 -4.23 -2.19
C SER A 232 28.10 -4.19 -1.52
N CYS A 233 28.49 -5.23 -0.78
CA CYS A 233 29.77 -5.25 -0.08
C CYS A 233 30.95 -5.45 -1.04
N ALA A 234 31.45 -4.37 -1.66
CA ALA A 234 32.52 -4.41 -2.66
C ALA A 234 33.76 -5.23 -2.23
N LYS A 235 34.11 -5.23 -0.93
CA LYS A 235 35.23 -6.01 -0.38
C LYS A 235 35.04 -7.53 -0.49
N HIS A 236 33.80 -8.00 -0.38
CA HIS A 236 33.48 -9.43 -0.19
C HIS A 236 32.53 -9.99 -1.25
N VAL A 237 32.00 -9.15 -2.13
CA VAL A 237 30.98 -9.49 -3.14
C VAL A 237 31.43 -10.59 -4.13
N ALA A 238 32.74 -10.74 -4.34
CA ALA A 238 33.30 -11.78 -5.20
C ALA A 238 33.21 -13.20 -4.58
N THR A 239 33.13 -13.29 -3.25
CA THR A 239 33.13 -14.56 -2.49
C THR A 239 31.86 -14.77 -1.66
N ASN A 240 31.02 -13.74 -1.54
CA ASN A 240 29.79 -13.74 -0.75
C ASN A 240 28.58 -13.32 -1.60
N LEU A 241 27.84 -14.35 -2.03
CA LEU A 241 26.53 -14.21 -2.66
C LEU A 241 25.49 -13.87 -1.60
N CYS A 242 24.44 -13.16 -2.01
CA CYS A 242 23.26 -12.96 -1.19
C CYS A 242 22.21 -14.01 -1.60
N GLU A 243 22.09 -15.12 -0.86
CA GLU A 243 21.35 -16.28 -1.37
C GLU A 243 20.67 -17.15 -0.30
N ASN A 244 19.71 -17.97 -0.73
CA ASN A 244 18.97 -18.89 0.13
C ASN A 244 18.24 -18.14 1.26
N ILE A 245 17.37 -17.22 0.87
CA ILE A 245 16.61 -16.36 1.79
C ILE A 245 15.13 -16.78 1.76
N VAL A 246 14.54 -17.02 2.93
CA VAL A 246 13.11 -17.24 3.09
C VAL A 246 12.55 -16.14 3.99
N ILE A 247 11.57 -15.39 3.49
CA ILE A 247 10.76 -14.44 4.26
C ILE A 247 9.34 -14.99 4.25
N ARG A 248 8.76 -15.27 5.42
CA ARG A 248 7.42 -15.88 5.50
C ARG A 248 6.55 -15.29 6.59
N ASP A 249 5.24 -15.25 6.35
CA ASP A 249 4.25 -14.88 7.37
C ASP A 249 4.56 -13.51 8.03
N CYS A 250 5.01 -12.54 7.23
CA CYS A 250 5.35 -11.20 7.72
C CYS A 250 4.28 -10.16 7.32
N ASP A 251 4.20 -9.06 8.09
CA ASP A 251 3.40 -7.88 7.76
C ASP A 251 4.32 -6.66 7.64
N ILE A 252 4.38 -6.06 6.45
CA ILE A 252 5.39 -5.07 6.08
C ILE A 252 4.70 -3.80 5.58
N SER A 253 4.96 -2.69 6.28
CA SER A 253 4.57 -1.33 5.91
C SER A 253 5.80 -0.46 5.73
N SER A 254 5.88 0.28 4.62
CA SER A 254 7.05 1.12 4.29
C SER A 254 6.64 2.41 3.58
N CYS A 255 7.42 3.49 3.75
CA CYS A 255 7.26 4.70 2.91
C CYS A 255 8.06 4.67 1.61
N CYS A 256 8.84 3.61 1.38
CA CYS A 256 9.62 3.39 0.17
C CYS A 256 9.20 2.06 -0.46
N TYR A 257 10.10 1.06 -0.53
CA TYR A 257 9.75 -0.28 -0.96
C TYR A 257 9.37 -1.19 0.22
N GLY A 258 8.34 -2.02 0.05
CA GLY A 258 8.09 -3.10 1.00
C GLY A 258 9.27 -4.07 1.07
N ILE A 259 9.70 -4.58 -0.09
CA ILE A 259 10.94 -5.35 -0.26
C ILE A 259 11.66 -4.83 -1.51
N ARG A 260 12.91 -4.41 -1.35
CA ARG A 260 13.79 -4.05 -2.46
C ARG A 260 14.89 -5.09 -2.65
N PHE A 261 15.12 -5.48 -3.90
CA PHE A 261 16.26 -6.27 -4.36
C PHE A 261 17.27 -5.38 -5.09
N GLY A 262 18.54 -5.50 -4.72
CA GLY A 262 19.61 -4.58 -5.09
C GLY A 262 19.72 -3.42 -4.09
N ILE A 263 20.72 -2.54 -4.20
CA ILE A 263 21.77 -2.46 -5.22
C ILE A 263 22.99 -3.33 -4.90
N GLY A 264 23.97 -3.32 -5.80
CA GLY A 264 25.28 -3.92 -5.59
C GLY A 264 25.98 -4.26 -6.89
N THR A 265 27.11 -4.95 -6.78
CA THR A 265 27.88 -5.50 -7.92
C THR A 265 27.97 -7.02 -7.86
N GLY A 266 27.20 -7.63 -6.94
CA GLY A 266 27.15 -9.07 -6.73
C GLY A 266 25.89 -9.70 -7.25
N THR A 267 25.61 -10.90 -6.72
CA THR A 267 24.44 -11.67 -7.11
C THR A 267 23.54 -11.88 -5.90
N ILE A 268 22.25 -11.62 -6.12
CA ILE A 268 21.14 -11.97 -5.24
C ILE A 268 20.39 -13.11 -5.92
N ARG A 269 20.24 -14.26 -5.24
CA ARG A 269 19.51 -15.39 -5.85
C ARG A 269 18.82 -16.31 -4.86
N ASN A 270 17.86 -17.10 -5.34
CA ASN A 270 17.13 -18.09 -4.54
C ASN A 270 16.49 -17.45 -3.29
N VAL A 271 15.58 -16.51 -3.54
CA VAL A 271 14.81 -15.85 -2.48
C VAL A 271 13.34 -16.24 -2.59
N ARG A 272 12.72 -16.60 -1.46
CA ARG A 272 11.31 -16.97 -1.37
C ARG A 272 10.60 -16.06 -0.38
N VAL A 273 9.60 -15.32 -0.85
CA VAL A 273 8.67 -14.55 -0.03
C VAL A 273 7.34 -15.28 -0.01
N LEU A 274 6.87 -15.72 1.15
CA LEU A 274 5.74 -16.63 1.29
C LEU A 274 4.71 -16.06 2.26
N ASP A 275 3.43 -16.18 1.96
CA ASP A 275 2.34 -15.91 2.93
C ASP A 275 2.46 -14.52 3.60
N THR A 276 2.96 -13.53 2.85
CA THR A 276 3.36 -12.22 3.39
C THR A 276 2.44 -11.11 2.90
N ARG A 277 2.10 -10.19 3.81
CA ARG A 277 1.36 -8.97 3.50
C ARG A 277 2.32 -7.79 3.40
N ILE A 278 2.26 -7.07 2.29
CA ILE A 278 3.02 -5.84 2.02
C ILE A 278 2.00 -4.74 1.77
N HIS A 279 2.07 -3.65 2.53
CA HIS A 279 1.10 -2.58 2.40
C HIS A 279 1.68 -1.18 2.61
N GLU A 280 0.93 -0.18 2.19
CA GLU A 280 1.24 1.26 2.33
C GLU A 280 2.56 1.72 1.67
N ALA A 281 3.19 0.87 0.85
CA ALA A 281 4.45 1.16 0.16
C ALA A 281 4.28 2.28 -0.88
N SER A 282 4.86 3.44 -0.57
CA SER A 282 4.67 4.66 -1.39
C SER A 282 5.55 4.67 -2.66
N GLN A 283 6.62 3.87 -2.72
CA GLN A 283 7.38 3.67 -3.95
C GLN A 283 6.85 2.43 -4.72
N ALA A 284 6.95 1.24 -4.14
CA ALA A 284 6.29 0.02 -4.64
C ALA A 284 6.27 -1.10 -3.58
N GLY A 285 5.36 -2.06 -3.73
CA GLY A 285 5.38 -3.27 -2.89
C GLY A 285 6.72 -4.01 -3.01
N ILE A 286 7.13 -4.32 -4.24
CA ILE A 286 8.39 -4.99 -4.56
C ILE A 286 9.21 -4.13 -5.54
N GLY A 287 10.47 -3.87 -5.20
CA GLY A 287 11.41 -3.13 -6.02
C GLY A 287 12.56 -3.99 -6.54
N PHE A 288 12.94 -3.82 -7.80
CA PHE A 288 14.17 -4.36 -8.37
C PHE A 288 15.04 -3.20 -8.83
N THR A 289 16.12 -2.94 -8.13
CA THR A 289 17.06 -1.85 -8.41
C THR A 289 18.48 -2.42 -8.55
N PRO A 290 18.81 -3.08 -9.67
CA PRO A 290 20.14 -3.66 -9.83
C PRO A 290 21.24 -2.64 -10.07
N ALA A 291 20.89 -1.42 -10.52
CA ALA A 291 21.81 -0.32 -10.75
C ALA A 291 21.10 1.03 -10.71
N TRP A 292 21.74 2.05 -10.11
CA TRP A 292 21.33 3.46 -10.22
C TRP A 292 22.00 4.18 -11.41
N VAL A 293 23.18 3.70 -11.80
CA VAL A 293 24.02 4.23 -12.88
C VAL A 293 24.70 3.07 -13.60
N ASP A 294 25.06 3.26 -14.86
CA ASP A 294 25.75 2.24 -15.64
C ASP A 294 27.17 2.04 -15.10
N SER A 295 27.46 0.85 -14.58
CA SER A 295 28.79 0.45 -14.12
C SER A 295 29.30 -0.77 -14.90
N ALA A 296 30.59 -1.10 -14.75
CA ALA A 296 31.20 -2.25 -15.43
C ALA A 296 30.62 -3.60 -15.00
N ARG A 297 30.08 -3.69 -13.77
CA ARG A 297 29.34 -4.84 -13.26
C ARG A 297 28.27 -4.38 -12.28
N ASN A 298 27.01 -4.55 -12.66
CA ASN A 298 25.86 -4.26 -11.84
C ASN A 298 25.37 -5.51 -11.07
N CYS A 299 24.32 -5.34 -10.26
CA CYS A 299 23.76 -6.44 -9.49
C CYS A 299 23.03 -7.43 -10.42
N TYR A 300 23.24 -8.72 -10.18
CA TYR A 300 22.44 -9.78 -10.79
C TYR A 300 21.39 -10.24 -9.79
N ILE A 301 20.12 -10.23 -10.19
CA ILE A 301 18.99 -10.62 -9.36
C ILE A 301 18.29 -11.79 -10.06
N GLU A 302 18.32 -12.96 -9.45
CA GLU A 302 17.96 -14.23 -10.09
C GLU A 302 17.05 -15.06 -9.17
N ASP A 303 16.15 -15.86 -9.73
CA ASP A 303 15.39 -16.88 -8.98
C ASP A 303 14.69 -16.36 -7.71
N ILE A 304 13.82 -15.37 -7.91
CA ILE A 304 13.01 -14.76 -6.84
C ILE A 304 11.57 -15.25 -6.97
N LEU A 305 11.06 -15.92 -5.94
CA LEU A 305 9.67 -16.36 -5.86
C LEU A 305 8.92 -15.57 -4.80
N LEU A 306 7.78 -15.00 -5.18
CA LEU A 306 6.74 -14.55 -4.28
C LEU A 306 5.54 -15.46 -4.42
N LYS A 307 5.08 -16.07 -3.32
CA LYS A 307 3.93 -16.99 -3.33
C LYS A 307 2.93 -16.69 -2.22
N ASN A 308 1.64 -16.65 -2.58
CA ASN A 308 0.54 -16.39 -1.65
C ASN A 308 0.73 -15.07 -0.88
N CYS A 309 1.22 -14.03 -1.57
CA CYS A 309 1.45 -12.72 -0.97
C CYS A 309 0.34 -11.73 -1.34
N THR A 310 0.01 -10.84 -0.42
CA THR A 310 -0.90 -9.71 -0.66
C THR A 310 -0.09 -8.42 -0.70
N ILE A 311 -0.22 -7.66 -1.79
CA ILE A 311 0.34 -6.32 -1.94
C ILE A 311 -0.83 -5.33 -2.04
N SER A 312 -1.10 -4.56 -0.99
CA SER A 312 -2.25 -3.65 -0.92
C SER A 312 -1.85 -2.23 -0.58
N ASP A 313 -2.63 -1.23 -0.97
CA ASP A 313 -2.44 0.16 -0.53
C ASP A 313 -1.07 0.77 -0.93
N CYS A 314 -0.36 0.10 -1.83
CA CYS A 314 0.89 0.57 -2.42
C CYS A 314 0.61 1.40 -3.67
N VAL A 315 1.53 2.30 -4.01
CA VAL A 315 1.46 3.05 -5.28
C VAL A 315 1.48 2.10 -6.46
N GLN A 316 2.39 1.12 -6.48
CA GLN A 316 2.44 0.06 -7.49
C GLN A 316 2.90 -1.26 -6.87
N PRO A 317 2.57 -2.43 -7.45
CA PRO A 317 2.89 -3.70 -6.84
C PRO A 317 4.35 -4.09 -7.09
N VAL A 318 4.84 -3.86 -8.30
CA VAL A 318 6.23 -4.13 -8.70
C VAL A 318 6.79 -2.93 -9.43
N ASP A 319 8.01 -2.53 -9.09
CA ASP A 319 8.80 -1.55 -9.83
C ASP A 319 10.16 -2.14 -10.20
N VAL A 320 10.57 -1.91 -11.43
CA VAL A 320 11.90 -2.26 -11.92
C VAL A 320 12.57 -0.97 -12.34
N ASN A 321 13.63 -0.63 -11.63
CA ASN A 321 14.47 0.52 -11.92
C ASN A 321 15.88 0.04 -12.26
N MET A 322 16.06 -0.35 -13.52
CA MET A 322 17.37 -0.72 -14.04
C MET A 322 18.05 0.47 -14.71
N GLY A 323 19.24 0.85 -14.23
CA GLY A 323 20.27 1.44 -15.08
C GLY A 323 20.69 0.45 -16.17
N GLY A 324 21.22 0.96 -17.28
CA GLY A 324 21.81 0.15 -18.36
C GLY A 324 23.04 -0.65 -17.90
N GLY A 325 23.92 -1.00 -18.84
CA GLY A 325 25.04 -1.92 -18.56
C GLY A 325 24.62 -3.39 -18.49
N ASP A 326 25.29 -4.19 -17.67
CA ASP A 326 25.14 -5.65 -17.61
C ASP A 326 24.15 -6.16 -16.54
N SER A 327 23.32 -5.27 -15.99
CA SER A 327 22.29 -5.55 -14.97
C SER A 327 21.38 -6.72 -15.36
N ARG A 328 21.04 -7.60 -14.41
CA ARG A 328 20.18 -8.76 -14.67
C ARG A 328 19.06 -8.87 -13.64
N VAL A 329 17.83 -9.08 -14.13
CA VAL A 329 16.65 -9.41 -13.31
C VAL A 329 15.92 -10.56 -13.98
N VAL A 330 16.23 -11.79 -13.58
CA VAL A 330 15.79 -13.02 -14.28
C VAL A 330 15.14 -14.01 -13.32
N GLY A 331 14.29 -14.89 -13.85
CA GLY A 331 13.63 -15.91 -13.01
C GLY A 331 12.71 -15.34 -11.93
N ILE A 332 12.12 -14.15 -12.14
CA ILE A 332 11.21 -13.55 -11.16
C ILE A 332 9.82 -14.16 -11.32
N ARG A 333 9.27 -14.72 -10.25
CA ARG A 333 7.98 -15.40 -10.25
C ARG A 333 7.08 -14.90 -9.13
N PHE A 334 5.86 -14.55 -9.51
CA PHE A 334 4.75 -14.30 -8.61
C PHE A 334 3.71 -15.41 -8.80
N GLU A 335 3.32 -16.08 -7.73
CA GLU A 335 2.41 -17.23 -7.75
C GLU A 335 1.30 -17.05 -6.71
N ASP A 336 0.04 -17.13 -7.13
CA ASP A 336 -1.12 -17.00 -6.23
C ASP A 336 -1.13 -15.69 -5.42
N CYS A 337 -0.52 -14.61 -5.96
CA CYS A 337 -0.45 -13.30 -5.29
C CYS A 337 -1.66 -12.40 -5.63
N THR A 338 -2.03 -11.54 -4.68
CA THR A 338 -3.07 -10.52 -4.84
C THR A 338 -2.47 -9.11 -4.84
N PHE A 339 -2.80 -8.31 -5.87
CA PHE A 339 -2.34 -6.93 -6.04
C PHE A 339 -3.52 -5.94 -5.97
N ASN A 340 -3.64 -5.25 -4.85
CA ASN A 340 -4.62 -4.18 -4.60
C ASN A 340 -3.88 -2.83 -4.53
N THR A 341 -3.41 -2.33 -5.68
CA THR A 341 -2.53 -1.15 -5.76
C THR A 341 -3.08 -0.08 -6.68
N LEU A 342 -2.58 1.15 -6.54
CA LEU A 342 -3.03 2.30 -7.32
C LEU A 342 -2.63 2.20 -8.80
N LEU A 343 -1.42 1.73 -9.11
CA LEU A 343 -0.87 1.64 -10.46
C LEU A 343 -0.58 0.18 -10.86
N PRO A 344 -0.45 -0.13 -12.18
CA PRO A 344 0.14 -1.39 -12.65
C PRO A 344 1.57 -1.59 -12.17
N SER A 345 2.07 -2.83 -12.27
CA SER A 345 3.51 -3.06 -12.18
C SER A 345 4.26 -2.27 -13.24
N ASN A 346 5.33 -1.57 -12.88
CA ASN A 346 6.24 -0.92 -13.81
C ASN A 346 7.45 -1.82 -14.07
N LEU A 347 7.51 -2.45 -15.24
CA LEU A 347 8.59 -3.35 -15.64
C LEU A 347 9.45 -2.66 -16.69
N ARG A 348 10.33 -1.75 -16.25
CA ARG A 348 11.28 -1.03 -17.09
C ARG A 348 12.67 -1.64 -16.96
N GLY A 349 13.01 -2.55 -17.86
CA GLY A 349 14.30 -3.24 -17.88
C GLY A 349 14.83 -3.49 -19.30
N SER A 350 15.84 -4.34 -19.42
CA SER A 350 16.45 -4.79 -20.67
C SER A 350 15.82 -6.08 -21.20
N ASP A 351 16.26 -6.54 -22.37
CA ASP A 351 15.80 -7.77 -23.06
C ASP A 351 16.04 -9.07 -22.28
N VAL A 352 16.98 -9.06 -21.32
CA VAL A 352 17.20 -10.19 -20.43
C VAL A 352 16.18 -10.28 -19.30
N CYS A 353 15.40 -9.24 -19.01
CA CYS A 353 14.46 -9.24 -17.89
C CYS A 353 13.35 -10.30 -18.04
N GLN A 354 13.22 -11.18 -17.05
CA GLN A 354 12.26 -12.28 -17.05
C GLN A 354 11.31 -12.23 -15.85
N PHE A 355 10.02 -12.10 -16.14
CA PHE A 355 8.96 -12.08 -15.13
C PHE A 355 7.85 -13.07 -15.48
N SER A 356 7.39 -13.79 -14.47
CA SER A 356 6.20 -14.65 -14.58
C SER A 356 5.20 -14.36 -13.49
N PHE A 357 3.95 -14.16 -13.88
CA PHE A 357 2.81 -14.05 -12.98
C PHE A 357 1.90 -15.25 -13.22
N VAL A 358 1.61 -16.02 -12.17
CA VAL A 358 0.82 -17.25 -12.25
C VAL A 358 -0.29 -17.22 -11.22
N ASN A 359 -1.54 -17.36 -11.68
CA ASN A 359 -2.75 -17.31 -10.87
C ASN A 359 -2.92 -16.02 -10.04
N CYS A 360 -2.21 -14.95 -10.38
CA CYS A 360 -2.31 -13.69 -9.64
C CYS A 360 -3.61 -12.93 -9.94
N THR A 361 -4.08 -12.16 -8.95
CA THR A 361 -5.27 -11.30 -9.06
C THR A 361 -4.92 -9.83 -8.88
N ARG A 362 -5.54 -8.90 -9.63
CA ARG A 362 -5.29 -7.46 -9.49
C ARG A 362 -6.53 -6.58 -9.63
N ASN A 363 -6.67 -5.51 -8.84
CA ASN A 363 -7.75 -4.53 -9.03
C ASN A 363 -7.82 -3.98 -10.48
N PRO A 364 -9.01 -3.75 -11.04
CA PRO A 364 -9.13 -3.04 -12.31
C PRO A 364 -8.63 -1.60 -12.15
N ILE A 365 -7.65 -1.19 -12.96
CA ILE A 365 -7.13 0.18 -12.98
C ILE A 365 -7.59 0.83 -14.28
N GLU A 366 -8.53 1.77 -14.17
CA GLU A 366 -9.26 2.24 -15.35
C GLU A 366 -8.65 3.50 -15.99
N ARG A 367 -8.05 4.44 -15.20
CA ARG A 367 -7.18 5.54 -15.69
C ARG A 367 -6.41 6.20 -14.54
N PHE A 368 -5.21 6.76 -14.80
CA PHE A 368 -4.47 7.65 -13.89
C PHE A 368 -4.06 8.96 -14.58
N ARG A 369 -3.97 10.06 -13.80
CA ARG A 369 -3.25 11.29 -14.19
C ARG A 369 -1.90 11.30 -13.50
N VAL A 370 -0.82 11.38 -14.28
CA VAL A 370 0.54 11.51 -13.76
C VAL A 370 0.85 12.98 -13.53
N ARG A 371 1.31 13.33 -12.33
CA ARG A 371 1.84 14.68 -12.03
C ARG A 371 3.32 14.71 -12.43
N HIS A 372 3.66 15.11 -13.65
CA HIS A 372 5.05 15.40 -14.02
C HIS A 372 5.39 16.85 -13.63
N ARG A 373 6.40 17.05 -12.76
CA ARG A 373 6.97 18.38 -12.48
C ARG A 373 8.16 18.65 -13.41
N LEU A 374 7.89 18.99 -14.66
CA LEU A 374 8.73 19.84 -15.53
C LEU A 374 7.79 20.48 -16.56
N GLY A 375 7.06 21.51 -16.14
CA GLY A 375 6.16 22.27 -17.01
C GLY A 375 4.79 21.61 -17.28
N TRP A 376 3.78 22.45 -17.47
CA TRP A 376 2.50 22.03 -18.03
C TRP A 376 2.71 21.82 -19.54
N CYS A 377 3.01 20.60 -19.97
CA CYS A 377 2.74 20.22 -21.35
C CYS A 377 1.32 19.66 -21.42
N GLU A 378 0.46 20.31 -22.22
CA GLU A 378 -0.95 19.95 -22.43
C GLU A 378 -1.16 18.62 -23.15
N ASP A 379 -0.11 17.93 -23.59
CA ASP A 379 -0.23 16.68 -24.33
C ASP A 379 0.34 15.51 -23.53
N LEU A 380 -0.53 14.68 -22.94
CA LEU A 380 -0.42 13.22 -22.72
C LEU A 380 -1.36 12.71 -21.60
N ILE A 381 -2.66 13.00 -21.69
CA ILE A 381 -3.66 12.10 -21.09
C ILE A 381 -3.77 10.89 -22.04
N ARG A 382 -2.84 9.93 -21.95
CA ARG A 382 -3.00 8.64 -22.63
C ARG A 382 -3.92 7.75 -21.79
N GLU A 383 -5.07 7.37 -22.35
CA GLU A 383 -5.91 6.29 -21.83
C GLU A 383 -5.09 4.98 -21.79
N LYS A 384 -4.46 4.67 -20.65
CA LYS A 384 -3.88 3.35 -20.42
C LYS A 384 -4.95 2.45 -19.82
N ARG A 385 -5.51 1.56 -20.64
CA ARG A 385 -6.43 0.49 -20.22
C ARG A 385 -5.77 -0.37 -19.13
N SER A 386 -6.59 -1.02 -18.28
CA SER A 386 -6.16 -1.99 -17.27
C SER A 386 -5.19 -3.03 -17.85
N VAL A 387 -3.89 -2.78 -17.68
CA VAL A 387 -2.78 -3.71 -17.97
C VAL A 387 -2.23 -4.16 -16.65
N PHE A 388 -1.99 -5.46 -16.47
CA PHE A 388 -1.46 -6.02 -15.23
C PHE A 388 -0.03 -5.52 -14.94
N ALA A 389 0.74 -5.29 -16.00
CA ALA A 389 2.04 -4.63 -15.97
C ALA A 389 2.17 -3.69 -17.17
N GLU A 390 2.81 -2.54 -16.95
CA GLU A 390 3.39 -1.71 -17.99
C GLU A 390 4.81 -2.21 -18.26
N VAL A 391 5.06 -2.62 -19.50
CA VAL A 391 6.37 -3.10 -19.93
C VAL A 391 6.97 -2.05 -20.85
N THR A 392 8.14 -1.53 -20.49
CA THR A 392 8.83 -0.49 -21.26
C THR A 392 10.34 -0.80 -21.33
N GLY A 393 11.06 -0.17 -22.26
CA GLY A 393 12.43 -0.55 -22.59
C GLY A 393 12.48 -1.79 -23.48
N ASP A 394 13.58 -2.54 -23.42
CA ASP A 394 13.79 -3.76 -24.23
C ASP A 394 13.21 -5.02 -23.56
N THR A 395 12.57 -4.89 -22.40
CA THR A 395 11.94 -6.01 -21.68
C THR A 395 10.89 -6.71 -22.55
N ASN A 396 11.13 -7.98 -22.88
CA ASN A 396 10.22 -8.75 -23.75
C ASN A 396 9.82 -10.13 -23.19
N GLN A 397 10.38 -10.57 -22.05
CA GLN A 397 10.11 -11.89 -21.46
C GLN A 397 9.17 -11.81 -20.24
N VAL A 398 7.99 -11.22 -20.43
CA VAL A 398 6.94 -11.16 -19.38
C VAL A 398 5.83 -12.15 -19.71
N ARG A 399 5.61 -13.13 -18.81
CA ARG A 399 4.59 -14.17 -18.96
C ARG A 399 3.49 -14.00 -17.90
N MET A 400 2.23 -14.05 -18.33
CA MET A 400 1.07 -14.09 -17.44
C MET A 400 0.29 -15.38 -17.71
N VAL A 401 0.04 -16.18 -16.67
CA VAL A 401 -0.66 -17.46 -16.76
C VAL A 401 -1.81 -17.45 -15.77
N ASN A 402 -3.04 -17.58 -16.26
CA ASN A 402 -4.26 -17.58 -15.43
C ASN A 402 -4.41 -16.35 -14.52
N CYS A 403 -3.73 -15.24 -14.82
CA CYS A 403 -3.91 -14.00 -14.10
C CYS A 403 -5.28 -13.40 -14.44
N ARG A 404 -5.96 -12.90 -13.43
CA ARG A 404 -7.30 -12.33 -13.57
C ARG A 404 -7.30 -10.93 -12.96
N PRO A 405 -8.13 -10.01 -13.45
CA PRO A 405 -8.60 -8.95 -12.57
C PRO A 405 -9.07 -9.60 -11.26
N LEU A 406 -8.85 -8.95 -10.12
CA LEU A 406 -9.44 -9.36 -8.85
C LEU A 406 -10.88 -9.71 -9.18
N PRO A 407 -11.27 -10.99 -9.00
CA PRO A 407 -12.62 -11.38 -9.31
C PRO A 407 -13.52 -10.40 -8.59
N PHE A 408 -14.57 -9.96 -9.26
CA PHE A 408 -15.82 -9.84 -8.53
C PHE A 408 -16.06 -11.23 -7.95
N GLY A 409 -15.46 -11.50 -6.78
CA GLY A 409 -15.64 -12.72 -6.00
C GLY A 409 -17.02 -12.75 -5.38
N SER A 410 -17.81 -11.73 -5.66
CA SER A 410 -19.17 -11.61 -5.26
C SER A 410 -20.06 -12.47 -6.15
N SER A 411 -20.95 -13.19 -5.49
CA SER A 411 -22.03 -13.92 -6.12
C SER A 411 -23.11 -12.98 -6.66
N GLY A 412 -22.97 -11.65 -6.50
CA GLY A 412 -23.75 -10.58 -7.14
C GLY A 412 -23.07 -9.20 -7.02
N VAL A 413 -23.58 -8.16 -7.69
CA VAL A 413 -23.04 -6.78 -7.57
C VAL A 413 -24.15 -5.81 -7.20
N LEU A 414 -23.85 -4.91 -6.26
CA LEU A 414 -24.68 -3.77 -5.91
C LEU A 414 -23.92 -2.49 -6.28
N LEU A 415 -24.52 -1.65 -7.11
CA LEU A 415 -24.00 -0.31 -7.36
C LEU A 415 -24.92 0.69 -6.66
N LEU A 416 -24.36 1.40 -5.67
CA LEU A 416 -25.08 2.43 -4.92
C LEU A 416 -24.72 3.82 -5.43
N ASN A 417 -25.74 4.66 -5.59
CA ASN A 417 -25.62 5.96 -6.23
C ASN A 417 -26.33 7.01 -5.39
N PHE A 418 -25.73 8.19 -5.25
CA PHE A 418 -26.34 9.31 -4.52
C PHE A 418 -26.23 10.61 -5.32
N ASP A 419 -27.34 11.32 -5.42
CA ASP A 419 -27.50 12.46 -6.34
C ASP A 419 -27.53 13.83 -5.62
N ASP A 420 -27.10 14.85 -6.36
CA ASP A 420 -27.16 16.28 -6.06
C ASP A 420 -26.11 16.84 -5.10
N ARG A 421 -26.53 17.52 -4.04
CA ARG A 421 -25.65 18.36 -3.20
C ARG A 421 -25.87 18.10 -1.72
N ASN A 422 -25.96 16.83 -1.35
CA ASN A 422 -26.17 16.38 0.04
C ASN A 422 -24.83 16.13 0.75
N PHE A 423 -23.89 17.08 0.65
CA PHE A 423 -22.48 16.89 0.96
C PHE A 423 -22.21 16.41 2.40
N ASP A 424 -22.84 17.05 3.37
CA ASP A 424 -22.63 16.73 4.78
C ASP A 424 -23.18 15.34 5.11
N ASP A 425 -24.35 14.98 4.57
CA ASP A 425 -24.92 13.64 4.71
C ASP A 425 -23.99 12.57 4.13
N TRP A 426 -23.46 12.80 2.94
CA TRP A 426 -22.56 11.87 2.27
C TRP A 426 -21.27 11.65 3.06
N THR A 427 -20.65 12.72 3.54
CA THR A 427 -19.40 12.59 4.33
C THR A 427 -19.64 11.94 5.69
N ARG A 428 -20.80 12.19 6.33
CA ARG A 428 -21.20 11.49 7.56
C ARG A 428 -21.41 9.99 7.36
N ALA A 429 -21.80 9.56 6.16
CA ALA A 429 -22.05 8.15 5.86
C ALA A 429 -20.77 7.34 5.57
N ILE A 430 -19.61 7.99 5.34
CA ILE A 430 -18.33 7.30 5.01
C ILE A 430 -17.99 6.17 6.01
N PRO A 431 -18.06 6.36 7.34
CA PRO A 431 -17.75 5.29 8.29
C PRO A 431 -18.68 4.09 8.17
N LEU A 432 -19.95 4.30 7.78
CA LEU A 432 -20.91 3.21 7.57
C LEU A 432 -20.53 2.38 6.34
N PHE A 433 -20.12 3.01 5.24
CA PHE A 433 -19.60 2.31 4.07
C PHE A 433 -18.33 1.51 4.41
N ALA A 434 -17.39 2.14 5.11
CA ALA A 434 -16.13 1.51 5.53
C ALA A 434 -16.37 0.27 6.41
N LYS A 435 -17.34 0.32 7.34
CA LYS A 435 -17.75 -0.81 8.18
C LYS A 435 -18.07 -2.08 7.38
N TYR A 436 -18.62 -1.94 6.17
CA TYR A 436 -19.01 -3.05 5.31
C TYR A 436 -18.06 -3.28 4.13
N GLY A 437 -16.94 -2.55 4.04
CA GLY A 437 -16.04 -2.60 2.88
C GLY A 437 -16.75 -2.24 1.57
N ALA A 438 -17.70 -1.31 1.64
CA ALA A 438 -18.58 -0.93 0.54
C ALA A 438 -18.21 0.42 -0.05
N HIS A 439 -18.44 0.61 -1.34
CA HIS A 439 -18.27 1.90 -2.01
C HIS A 439 -19.51 2.30 -2.80
N ALA A 440 -19.66 3.59 -3.06
CA ALA A 440 -20.78 4.18 -3.79
C ALA A 440 -20.29 5.24 -4.79
N THR A 441 -21.17 5.67 -5.67
CA THR A 441 -20.92 6.76 -6.64
C THR A 441 -21.78 7.97 -6.29
N PHE A 442 -21.15 9.12 -6.07
CA PHE A 442 -21.85 10.37 -5.72
C PHE A 442 -21.86 11.31 -6.93
N PHE A 443 -23.05 11.58 -7.47
CA PHE A 443 -23.24 12.43 -8.63
C PHE A 443 -23.59 13.85 -8.21
N PHE A 444 -22.65 14.77 -8.43
CA PHE A 444 -22.79 16.16 -8.07
C PHE A 444 -23.63 16.91 -9.12
N SER A 445 -24.51 17.80 -8.68
CA SER A 445 -25.17 18.76 -9.56
C SER A 445 -24.61 20.17 -9.36
N GLY A 446 -24.67 20.98 -10.42
CA GLY A 446 -24.15 22.34 -10.38
C GLY A 446 -22.65 22.44 -10.60
N GLU A 447 -22.13 23.63 -10.31
CA GLU A 447 -20.69 23.90 -10.37
C GLU A 447 -19.94 23.28 -9.18
N PHE A 448 -18.68 22.91 -9.42
CA PHE A 448 -17.76 22.41 -8.39
C PHE A 448 -17.18 23.58 -7.59
N THR A 449 -18.02 24.15 -6.72
CA THR A 449 -17.61 25.11 -5.70
C THR A 449 -16.58 24.50 -4.74
N SER A 450 -15.89 25.32 -3.95
CA SER A 450 -14.89 24.85 -2.98
C SER A 450 -15.42 23.74 -2.05
N ASP A 451 -16.68 23.81 -1.65
CA ASP A 451 -17.32 22.81 -0.78
C ASP A 451 -17.55 21.48 -1.52
N ALA A 452 -17.98 21.55 -2.78
CA ALA A 452 -18.12 20.38 -3.63
C ALA A 452 -16.76 19.69 -3.85
N VAL A 453 -15.71 20.48 -4.10
CA VAL A 453 -14.34 19.97 -4.25
C VAL A 453 -13.84 19.29 -2.97
N ARG A 454 -14.01 19.90 -1.80
CA ARG A 454 -13.61 19.30 -0.52
C ARG A 454 -14.36 17.99 -0.25
N THR A 455 -15.66 17.98 -0.52
CA THR A 455 -16.52 16.80 -0.36
C THR A 455 -16.09 15.67 -1.28
N ALA A 456 -15.94 15.96 -2.57
CA ALA A 456 -15.49 14.99 -3.57
C ALA A 456 -14.14 14.38 -3.20
N LYS A 457 -13.17 15.18 -2.75
CA LYS A 457 -11.86 14.69 -2.31
C LYS A 457 -11.95 13.77 -1.09
N LYS A 458 -12.82 14.08 -0.11
CA LYS A 458 -13.06 13.20 1.04
C LYS A 458 -13.67 11.86 0.62
N LEU A 459 -14.65 11.89 -0.28
CA LEU A 459 -15.29 10.67 -0.81
C LEU A 459 -14.28 9.80 -1.58
N LEU A 460 -13.48 10.41 -2.45
CA LEU A 460 -12.42 9.73 -3.21
C LEU A 460 -11.35 9.11 -2.29
N ALA A 461 -10.93 9.84 -1.24
CA ALA A 461 -9.98 9.34 -0.25
C ALA A 461 -10.53 8.14 0.54
N ALA A 462 -11.86 8.00 0.63
CA ALA A 462 -12.55 6.87 1.24
C ALA A 462 -12.88 5.74 0.23
N GLY A 463 -12.36 5.80 -1.00
CA GLY A 463 -12.57 4.76 -2.01
C GLY A 463 -13.86 4.89 -2.84
N HIS A 464 -14.67 5.92 -2.63
CA HIS A 464 -15.88 6.17 -3.40
C HIS A 464 -15.59 6.83 -4.77
N ALA A 465 -16.54 6.73 -5.70
CA ALA A 465 -16.46 7.43 -6.98
C ALA A 465 -17.28 8.72 -6.98
N VAL A 466 -16.90 9.65 -7.85
CA VAL A 466 -17.60 10.92 -8.08
C VAL A 466 -18.03 10.99 -9.53
N GLY A 467 -19.28 11.41 -9.77
CA GLY A 467 -19.83 11.70 -11.10
C GLY A 467 -20.55 13.04 -11.10
N HIS A 468 -21.27 13.38 -12.17
CA HIS A 468 -22.09 14.58 -12.18
C HIS A 468 -23.37 14.49 -13.03
N HIS A 469 -24.27 15.46 -12.83
CA HIS A 469 -25.56 15.62 -13.52
C HIS A 469 -25.58 16.70 -14.61
N GLY A 470 -24.57 17.59 -14.61
CA GLY A 470 -24.53 18.77 -15.46
C GLY A 470 -24.63 20.05 -14.61
N ARG A 471 -24.30 21.18 -15.23
CA ARG A 471 -24.18 22.48 -14.55
C ARG A 471 -25.52 23.06 -14.10
N THR A 472 -26.58 22.95 -14.91
CA THR A 472 -27.90 23.50 -14.56
C THR A 472 -28.92 22.42 -14.25
N HIS A 473 -28.51 21.15 -14.27
CA HIS A 473 -29.37 19.99 -14.03
C HIS A 473 -30.49 19.90 -15.10
N ALA A 474 -30.16 20.27 -16.34
CA ALA A 474 -31.09 20.25 -17.47
C ALA A 474 -31.36 18.83 -17.97
N ASP A 475 -32.64 18.53 -18.22
CA ASP A 475 -33.05 17.28 -18.86
C ASP A 475 -32.40 17.16 -20.26
N VAL A 476 -31.62 16.09 -20.46
CA VAL A 476 -30.75 15.97 -21.63
C VAL A 476 -31.52 15.92 -22.94
N PRO A 477 -32.51 15.04 -23.15
CA PRO A 477 -33.18 14.95 -24.45
C PRO A 477 -33.91 16.25 -24.86
N PRO A 478 -34.71 16.91 -23.97
CA PRO A 478 -35.31 18.19 -24.28
C PRO A 478 -34.29 19.31 -24.59
N ALA A 479 -33.19 19.37 -23.84
CA ALA A 479 -32.14 20.36 -24.09
C ALA A 479 -31.49 20.13 -25.45
N LEU A 480 -31.08 18.88 -25.76
CA LEU A 480 -30.51 18.53 -27.06
C LEU A 480 -31.46 18.84 -28.22
N ALA A 481 -32.76 18.60 -28.07
CA ALA A 481 -33.75 18.93 -29.09
C ALA A 481 -33.90 20.44 -29.31
N LYS A 482 -33.68 21.25 -28.28
CA LYS A 482 -33.83 22.71 -28.32
C LYS A 482 -32.59 23.41 -28.89
N GLU A 483 -31.40 23.01 -28.47
CA GLU A 483 -30.16 23.78 -28.74
C GLU A 483 -29.04 22.97 -29.43
N GLY A 484 -29.20 21.65 -29.55
CA GLY A 484 -28.19 20.77 -30.14
C GLY A 484 -27.05 20.38 -29.18
N TRP A 485 -26.20 19.45 -29.62
CA TRP A 485 -25.12 18.88 -28.79
C TRP A 485 -24.07 19.90 -28.38
N ASP A 486 -23.59 20.74 -29.30
CA ASP A 486 -22.48 21.65 -29.00
C ASP A 486 -22.89 22.70 -27.95
N ALA A 487 -24.09 23.27 -28.08
CA ALA A 487 -24.63 24.21 -27.10
C ALA A 487 -24.87 23.54 -25.75
N TYR A 488 -25.45 22.33 -25.73
CA TYR A 488 -25.63 21.56 -24.50
C TYR A 488 -24.27 21.22 -23.83
N TYR A 489 -23.28 20.78 -24.59
CA TYR A 489 -21.95 20.45 -24.09
C TYR A 489 -21.28 21.67 -23.46
N GLU A 490 -21.31 22.82 -24.12
CA GLU A 490 -20.78 24.08 -23.60
C GLU A 490 -21.51 24.52 -22.31
N ALA A 491 -22.84 24.45 -22.31
CA ALA A 491 -23.67 24.92 -21.20
C ALA A 491 -23.62 24.03 -19.96
N GLU A 492 -23.67 22.70 -20.14
CA GLU A 492 -23.84 21.73 -19.06
C GLU A 492 -22.55 21.00 -18.66
N LEU A 493 -21.67 20.69 -19.61
CA LEU A 493 -20.60 19.72 -19.38
C LEU A 493 -19.21 20.37 -19.31
N LYS A 494 -18.87 21.25 -20.25
CA LYS A 494 -17.51 21.76 -20.42
C LYS A 494 -16.97 22.47 -19.18
N THR A 495 -17.73 23.38 -18.61
CA THR A 495 -17.30 24.15 -17.43
C THR A 495 -17.11 23.25 -16.22
N VAL A 496 -18.06 22.36 -15.95
CA VAL A 496 -18.01 21.43 -14.81
C VAL A 496 -16.84 20.46 -14.95
N ARG A 497 -16.62 19.93 -16.16
CA ARG A 497 -15.47 19.06 -16.45
C ARG A 497 -14.15 19.80 -16.23
N ARG A 498 -14.02 21.04 -16.73
CA ARG A 498 -12.83 21.87 -16.50
C ARG A 498 -12.60 22.11 -15.00
N GLN A 499 -13.65 22.39 -14.23
CA GLN A 499 -13.54 22.57 -12.77
C GLN A 499 -13.07 21.27 -12.09
N CYS A 500 -13.65 20.12 -12.45
CA CYS A 500 -13.21 18.81 -11.95
C CYS A 500 -11.74 18.54 -12.32
N ASP A 501 -11.34 18.88 -13.56
CA ASP A 501 -10.00 18.65 -14.06
C ASP A 501 -8.96 19.46 -13.30
N VAL A 502 -9.23 20.75 -13.07
CA VAL A 502 -8.38 21.65 -12.27
C VAL A 502 -8.33 21.22 -10.80
N ALA A 503 -9.42 20.65 -10.28
CA ALA A 503 -9.51 20.16 -8.92
C ALA A 503 -8.97 18.73 -8.72
N TYR A 504 -8.53 18.06 -9.79
CA TYR A 504 -8.08 16.66 -9.80
C TYR A 504 -9.17 15.66 -9.37
N ILE A 505 -10.42 15.90 -9.76
CA ILE A 505 -11.57 15.04 -9.46
C ILE A 505 -11.91 14.22 -10.71
N PRO A 506 -11.78 12.88 -10.69
CA PRO A 506 -12.06 12.04 -11.85
C PRO A 506 -13.57 11.81 -12.03
N ALA A 507 -14.33 12.85 -12.39
CA ALA A 507 -15.77 12.76 -12.63
C ALA A 507 -16.09 12.08 -13.99
N ARG A 508 -15.93 10.75 -14.05
CA ARG A 508 -15.98 9.94 -15.29
C ARG A 508 -17.37 9.45 -15.65
N ASN A 509 -18.30 9.51 -14.71
CA ASN A 509 -19.65 8.98 -14.88
C ASN A 509 -20.66 10.12 -14.89
N PHE A 510 -21.68 9.96 -15.72
CA PHE A 510 -22.76 10.92 -15.81
C PHE A 510 -24.08 10.30 -15.38
N ALA A 511 -24.83 11.08 -14.63
CA ALA A 511 -26.15 10.75 -14.17
C ALA A 511 -27.15 11.60 -14.95
N TYR A 512 -28.11 10.98 -15.63
CA TYR A 512 -29.19 11.74 -16.25
C TYR A 512 -30.02 12.47 -15.19
N PRO A 513 -30.15 13.81 -15.28
CA PRO A 513 -31.15 14.57 -14.54
C PRO A 513 -32.52 13.95 -14.73
N ASN A 514 -33.26 13.81 -13.62
CA ASN A 514 -34.60 13.22 -13.59
C ASN A 514 -34.73 11.85 -14.29
N ASN A 515 -33.60 11.15 -14.48
CA ASN A 515 -33.53 9.87 -15.18
C ASN A 515 -34.01 9.88 -16.64
N LEU A 516 -34.18 11.05 -17.28
CA LEU A 516 -34.72 11.17 -18.63
C LEU A 516 -33.64 11.00 -19.70
N ARG A 517 -33.78 9.99 -20.56
CA ARG A 517 -32.79 9.57 -21.56
C ARG A 517 -33.43 9.16 -22.88
N ASP A 518 -32.62 9.12 -23.94
CA ASP A 518 -32.94 8.48 -25.22
C ASP A 518 -31.66 7.96 -25.90
N GLY A 519 -31.80 7.25 -27.03
CA GLY A 519 -30.65 6.68 -27.73
C GLY A 519 -29.70 7.72 -28.35
N THR A 520 -30.16 8.96 -28.57
CA THR A 520 -29.32 10.04 -29.11
C THR A 520 -28.43 10.62 -28.03
N SER A 521 -29.01 11.00 -26.89
CA SER A 521 -28.30 11.46 -25.71
C SER A 521 -27.30 10.41 -25.19
N ASP A 522 -27.64 9.12 -25.24
CA ASP A 522 -26.72 8.04 -24.88
C ASP A 522 -25.44 8.09 -25.70
N ARG A 523 -25.58 8.08 -27.03
CA ARG A 523 -24.43 8.04 -27.94
C ARG A 523 -23.53 9.25 -27.72
N LEU A 524 -24.13 10.43 -27.56
CA LEU A 524 -23.40 11.68 -27.37
C LEU A 524 -22.70 11.73 -26.01
N LEU A 525 -23.39 11.44 -24.91
CA LEU A 525 -22.79 11.45 -23.58
C LEU A 525 -21.72 10.37 -23.42
N LEU A 526 -21.86 9.21 -24.08
CA LEU A 526 -20.83 8.15 -24.08
C LEU A 526 -19.56 8.50 -24.87
N THR A 527 -19.54 9.62 -25.60
CA THR A 527 -18.29 10.20 -26.12
C THR A 527 -17.48 10.93 -25.05
N VAL A 528 -18.13 11.31 -23.95
CA VAL A 528 -17.56 12.13 -22.87
C VAL A 528 -17.34 11.33 -21.58
N TYR A 529 -18.30 10.47 -21.22
CA TYR A 529 -18.32 9.72 -19.96
C TYR A 529 -18.18 8.24 -20.17
N ASP A 530 -17.60 7.55 -19.20
CA ASP A 530 -17.37 6.10 -19.26
C ASP A 530 -18.66 5.32 -19.09
N ARG A 531 -19.47 5.69 -18.10
CA ARG A 531 -20.81 5.13 -17.86
C ARG A 531 -21.86 6.20 -17.63
N LEU A 532 -23.09 5.88 -17.99
CA LEU A 532 -24.28 6.68 -17.75
C LEU A 532 -25.21 5.95 -16.78
N ARG A 533 -25.71 6.65 -15.76
CA ARG A 533 -26.80 6.18 -14.90
C ARG A 533 -28.10 6.82 -15.34
N ALA A 534 -29.15 6.04 -15.54
CA ALA A 534 -30.49 6.54 -15.84
C ALA A 534 -31.58 5.67 -15.20
N GLY A 535 -32.83 6.06 -15.33
CA GLY A 535 -33.96 5.25 -14.87
C GLY A 535 -34.23 4.10 -15.82
N ILE A 536 -34.84 3.05 -15.30
CA ILE A 536 -35.33 1.93 -16.11
C ILE A 536 -36.73 2.29 -16.62
N PRO A 537 -36.97 2.32 -17.94
CA PRO A 537 -38.29 2.63 -18.49
C PRO A 537 -39.38 1.70 -17.92
N GLY A 538 -40.39 2.29 -17.30
CA GLY A 538 -41.55 1.56 -16.77
C GLY A 538 -41.32 0.86 -15.42
N VAL A 539 -40.17 1.05 -14.77
CA VAL A 539 -39.93 0.54 -13.40
C VAL A 539 -39.98 1.72 -12.42
N ARG A 540 -40.85 1.63 -11.42
CA ARG A 540 -40.92 2.59 -10.30
C ARG A 540 -41.06 1.82 -8.98
N PRO A 541 -40.43 2.28 -7.89
CA PRO A 541 -40.38 1.52 -6.64
C PRO A 541 -41.72 1.33 -5.93
N TYR A 542 -42.66 2.30 -5.95
CA TYR A 542 -44.08 2.18 -5.52
C TYR A 542 -44.77 3.59 -5.47
N ASP A 543 -46.05 3.67 -5.88
CA ASP A 543 -46.92 4.89 -5.88
C ASP A 543 -48.14 4.66 -4.96
N PRO A 544 -48.28 5.35 -3.82
CA PRO A 544 -49.24 5.05 -2.78
C PRO A 544 -50.52 5.92 -2.92
N LYS A 545 -50.56 6.83 -3.90
CA LYS A 545 -51.68 7.76 -4.17
C LYS A 545 -52.44 7.39 -5.44
N GLY A 546 -51.91 6.47 -6.24
CA GLY A 546 -52.61 5.87 -7.38
C GLY A 546 -52.77 6.77 -8.60
N GLU A 547 -52.00 7.86 -8.69
CA GLU A 547 -52.17 8.86 -9.75
C GLU A 547 -51.43 8.47 -11.05
N ARG A 548 -50.42 7.58 -11.00
CA ARG A 548 -49.67 7.16 -12.20
C ARG A 548 -49.38 5.65 -12.15
N ARG A 549 -50.29 4.84 -12.70
CA ARG A 549 -50.21 3.36 -12.76
C ARG A 549 -48.86 2.86 -13.31
N ALA A 550 -48.01 2.30 -12.45
CA ALA A 550 -47.06 1.25 -12.80
C ALA A 550 -47.65 -0.11 -12.36
N GLU A 551 -47.32 -1.19 -13.06
CA GLU A 551 -47.84 -2.54 -12.78
C GLU A 551 -47.42 -3.05 -11.39
N LEU A 552 -48.35 -3.71 -10.70
CA LEU A 552 -48.33 -4.12 -9.27
C LEU A 552 -47.38 -5.29 -8.94
N SER A 553 -46.11 -5.26 -9.33
CA SER A 553 -45.17 -6.38 -9.07
C SER A 553 -44.01 -5.96 -8.16
N PRO A 554 -43.62 -6.79 -7.16
CA PRO A 554 -42.41 -6.57 -6.36
C PRO A 554 -41.17 -6.44 -7.25
N LEU A 555 -40.26 -5.51 -6.91
CA LEU A 555 -39.02 -5.25 -7.65
C LEU A 555 -38.18 -6.51 -7.81
N VAL A 556 -38.16 -7.39 -6.80
CA VAL A 556 -37.39 -8.65 -6.85
C VAL A 556 -37.84 -9.58 -7.99
N THR A 557 -39.08 -9.43 -8.47
CA THR A 557 -39.63 -10.23 -9.57
C THR A 557 -39.43 -9.60 -10.95
N ASP A 558 -38.99 -8.33 -11.02
CA ASP A 558 -38.82 -7.61 -12.27
C ASP A 558 -37.42 -7.80 -12.85
N ASP A 559 -37.30 -8.65 -13.87
CA ASP A 559 -36.01 -8.96 -14.52
C ASP A 559 -35.34 -7.73 -15.17
N ARG A 560 -36.07 -6.63 -15.41
CA ARG A 560 -35.48 -5.39 -15.97
C ARG A 560 -34.54 -4.69 -14.99
N VAL A 561 -34.73 -4.94 -13.69
CA VAL A 561 -33.93 -4.38 -12.58
C VAL A 561 -32.55 -5.03 -12.50
N PHE A 562 -32.42 -6.25 -13.01
CA PHE A 562 -31.22 -7.07 -12.89
C PHE A 562 -30.51 -7.23 -14.22
N PHE A 563 -29.21 -7.53 -14.17
CA PHE A 563 -28.45 -7.95 -15.33
C PHE A 563 -27.25 -8.79 -14.91
N PRO A 564 -26.74 -9.72 -15.73
CA PRO A 564 -25.65 -10.60 -15.32
C PRO A 564 -24.37 -9.81 -14.98
N VAL A 565 -23.70 -10.17 -13.88
CA VAL A 565 -22.39 -9.59 -13.48
C VAL A 565 -21.37 -9.73 -14.61
N ALA A 566 -21.38 -10.85 -15.34
CA ALA A 566 -20.49 -11.08 -16.48
C ALA A 566 -20.68 -10.05 -17.62
N GLY A 567 -21.87 -9.45 -17.75
CA GLY A 567 -22.17 -8.43 -18.75
C GLY A 567 -21.84 -7.00 -18.28
N LEU A 568 -21.63 -6.79 -16.99
CA LEU A 568 -21.42 -5.49 -16.39
C LEU A 568 -20.22 -4.73 -17.02
N PRO A 569 -19.09 -5.37 -17.41
CA PRO A 569 -18.01 -4.65 -18.06
C PRO A 569 -18.33 -4.03 -19.41
N SER A 570 -19.27 -4.62 -20.15
CA SER A 570 -19.69 -4.14 -21.47
C SER A 570 -20.85 -3.14 -21.38
N ARG A 571 -21.48 -3.00 -20.21
CA ARG A 571 -22.72 -2.24 -20.03
C ARG A 571 -22.44 -0.80 -19.62
N ARG A 572 -22.36 0.10 -20.60
CA ARG A 572 -22.04 1.52 -20.36
C ARG A 572 -23.25 2.37 -19.93
N VAL A 573 -24.46 1.87 -20.13
CA VAL A 573 -25.66 2.46 -19.57
C VAL A 573 -26.18 1.55 -18.48
N LEU A 574 -26.38 2.10 -17.29
CA LEU A 574 -26.86 1.39 -16.13
C LEU A 574 -28.21 1.96 -15.70
N GLY A 575 -29.23 1.12 -15.73
CA GLY A 575 -30.57 1.44 -15.24
C GLY A 575 -30.63 1.30 -13.73
N GLY A 576 -30.94 2.39 -13.03
CA GLY A 576 -31.05 2.45 -11.58
C GLY A 576 -32.50 2.55 -11.10
N VAL A 577 -32.73 2.02 -9.90
CA VAL A 577 -33.98 2.15 -9.15
C VAL A 577 -33.78 3.20 -8.06
N ILE A 578 -34.58 4.26 -8.11
CA ILE A 578 -34.49 5.34 -7.13
C ILE A 578 -35.19 4.96 -5.81
N LEU A 579 -34.65 5.29 -4.65
CA LEU A 579 -35.19 4.93 -3.34
C LEU A 579 -35.49 6.18 -2.52
N GLY A 580 -36.55 6.10 -1.69
CA GLY A 580 -36.98 7.17 -0.80
C GLY A 580 -38.45 7.04 -0.43
N GLU A 581 -38.87 7.69 0.64
CA GLU A 581 -40.28 7.72 1.07
C GLU A 581 -41.23 8.25 -0.02
N ALA A 582 -40.79 9.22 -0.84
CA ALA A 582 -41.57 9.74 -1.97
C ALA A 582 -41.89 8.66 -3.01
N TYR A 583 -41.12 7.57 -3.04
CA TYR A 583 -41.30 6.42 -3.91
C TYR A 583 -41.80 5.18 -3.15
N ASN A 584 -42.13 5.33 -1.87
CA ASN A 584 -42.68 4.28 -0.99
C ASN A 584 -41.94 2.96 -1.00
N THR A 585 -40.65 2.94 -1.35
CA THR A 585 -39.68 2.55 -0.35
C THR A 585 -39.94 1.25 0.42
N ASP A 586 -40.35 0.12 -0.17
CA ASP A 586 -40.37 -1.15 0.58
C ASP A 586 -38.95 -1.69 0.71
N ILE A 587 -38.36 -1.41 1.88
CA ILE A 587 -36.99 -1.81 2.16
C ILE A 587 -36.83 -3.34 2.17
N ASP A 588 -37.85 -4.11 2.56
CA ASP A 588 -37.77 -5.57 2.58
C ASP A 588 -37.70 -6.16 1.16
N ASP A 589 -38.43 -5.58 0.22
CA ASP A 589 -38.34 -5.92 -1.21
C ASP A 589 -36.96 -5.55 -1.79
N VAL A 590 -36.38 -4.41 -1.39
CA VAL A 590 -35.00 -4.05 -1.76
C VAL A 590 -33.98 -5.05 -1.20
N ILE A 591 -34.14 -5.50 0.06
CA ILE A 591 -33.29 -6.56 0.62
C ILE A 591 -33.46 -7.88 -0.13
N ALA A 592 -34.68 -8.21 -0.58
CA ALA A 592 -34.93 -9.38 -1.42
C ALA A 592 -34.23 -9.25 -2.78
N CYS A 593 -34.18 -8.06 -3.38
CA CYS A 593 -33.39 -7.78 -4.59
C CYS A 593 -31.90 -8.03 -4.36
N VAL A 594 -31.32 -7.55 -3.26
CA VAL A 594 -29.90 -7.78 -2.93
C VAL A 594 -29.63 -9.28 -2.76
N LYS A 595 -30.49 -9.99 -2.04
CA LYS A 595 -30.39 -11.46 -1.91
C LYS A 595 -30.40 -12.14 -3.27
N ARG A 596 -31.36 -11.81 -4.13
CA ARG A 596 -31.49 -12.36 -5.49
C ARG A 596 -30.22 -12.11 -6.31
N ALA A 597 -29.68 -10.89 -6.26
CA ALA A 597 -28.46 -10.54 -6.97
C ALA A 597 -27.30 -11.48 -6.59
N GLY A 598 -27.17 -11.77 -5.29
CA GLY A 598 -26.20 -12.73 -4.75
C GLY A 598 -26.48 -14.19 -5.13
N GLU A 599 -27.73 -14.62 -5.20
CA GLU A 599 -28.07 -16.01 -5.57
C GLU A 599 -27.90 -16.27 -7.07
N ARG A 600 -28.11 -15.24 -7.91
CA ARG A 600 -28.17 -15.37 -9.37
C ARG A 600 -26.96 -14.82 -10.13
N LYS A 601 -25.95 -14.26 -9.45
CA LYS A 601 -24.81 -13.61 -10.14
C LYS A 601 -25.27 -12.46 -11.02
N GLU A 602 -26.20 -11.69 -10.48
CA GLU A 602 -26.75 -10.50 -11.10
C GLU A 602 -26.21 -9.24 -10.43
N ALA A 603 -26.27 -8.13 -11.18
CA ALA A 603 -25.96 -6.79 -10.73
C ALA A 603 -27.26 -6.00 -10.59
N LEU A 604 -27.29 -5.11 -9.59
CA LEU A 604 -28.40 -4.24 -9.21
C LEU A 604 -27.87 -2.82 -9.03
N VAL A 605 -28.63 -1.81 -9.46
CA VAL A 605 -28.26 -0.40 -9.28
C VAL A 605 -29.34 0.32 -8.49
N LEU A 606 -28.98 0.86 -7.33
CA LEU A 606 -29.87 1.56 -6.41
C LEU A 606 -29.40 3.01 -6.26
N THR A 607 -30.33 3.95 -6.41
CA THR A 607 -30.04 5.38 -6.35
C THR A 607 -30.85 6.06 -5.25
N SER A 608 -30.30 7.06 -4.57
CA SER A 608 -31.06 8.00 -3.76
C SER A 608 -30.39 9.38 -3.77
N HIS A 609 -30.74 10.29 -2.86
CA HIS A 609 -30.14 11.63 -2.77
C HIS A 609 -29.26 11.75 -1.52
N GLY A 610 -29.82 12.22 -0.42
CA GLY A 610 -29.13 12.31 0.88
C GLY A 610 -29.21 11.00 1.68
N ILE A 611 -28.40 10.93 2.74
CA ILE A 611 -28.36 9.82 3.70
C ILE A 611 -28.48 10.41 5.10
N HIS A 612 -29.63 10.25 5.73
CA HIS A 612 -29.89 10.85 7.04
C HIS A 612 -30.79 9.94 7.90
N PRO A 613 -30.63 9.90 9.24
CA PRO A 613 -31.53 9.13 10.11
C PRO A 613 -33.00 9.55 9.94
N ASP A 614 -33.25 10.85 9.91
CA ASP A 614 -34.58 11.46 9.72
C ASP A 614 -34.86 11.79 8.24
N ALA A 615 -34.34 10.99 7.31
CA ALA A 615 -34.54 11.24 5.88
C ALA A 615 -36.02 11.11 5.47
N HIS A 616 -36.47 12.06 4.66
CA HIS A 616 -37.82 12.11 4.07
C HIS A 616 -37.76 12.26 2.56
N GLY A 617 -38.88 12.08 1.87
CA GLY A 617 -39.00 12.35 0.44
C GLY A 617 -38.08 11.50 -0.42
N ILE A 618 -37.16 12.11 -1.17
CA ILE A 618 -36.27 11.43 -2.13
C ILE A 618 -34.91 11.00 -1.55
N HIS A 619 -34.75 11.14 -0.23
CA HIS A 619 -33.53 10.81 0.51
C HIS A 619 -33.64 9.42 1.17
N MET A 620 -32.49 8.80 1.44
CA MET A 620 -32.38 7.47 2.04
C MET A 620 -32.20 7.57 3.55
N LYS A 621 -32.94 6.75 4.31
CA LYS A 621 -32.70 6.59 5.75
C LYS A 621 -31.37 5.89 6.01
N THR A 622 -30.59 6.37 6.97
CA THR A 622 -29.32 5.71 7.35
C THR A 622 -29.53 4.24 7.73
N GLU A 623 -30.64 3.93 8.40
CA GLU A 623 -31.04 2.55 8.73
C GLU A 623 -31.23 1.69 7.47
N TRP A 624 -31.85 2.23 6.42
CA TRP A 624 -32.05 1.50 5.16
C TRP A 624 -30.73 1.18 4.48
N LEU A 625 -29.81 2.15 4.44
CA LEU A 625 -28.47 1.94 3.90
C LEU A 625 -27.75 0.83 4.66
N GLU A 626 -27.76 0.87 6.00
CA GLU A 626 -27.11 -0.16 6.82
C GLU A 626 -27.71 -1.54 6.56
N ARG A 627 -29.05 -1.66 6.46
CA ARG A 627 -29.73 -2.92 6.15
C ARG A 627 -29.34 -3.45 4.77
N ILE A 628 -29.24 -2.58 3.76
CA ILE A 628 -28.82 -2.93 2.40
C ILE A 628 -27.38 -3.45 2.41
N LEU A 629 -26.45 -2.73 3.05
CA LEU A 629 -25.05 -3.12 3.12
C LEU A 629 -24.83 -4.42 3.93
N SER A 630 -25.55 -4.57 5.03
CA SER A 630 -25.55 -5.80 5.84
C SER A 630 -26.06 -6.99 5.03
N ALA A 631 -27.14 -6.83 4.27
CA ALA A 631 -27.62 -7.87 3.36
C ALA A 631 -26.62 -8.18 2.24
N ALA A 632 -25.98 -7.16 1.68
CA ALA A 632 -24.98 -7.35 0.63
C ALA A 632 -23.80 -8.19 1.14
N GLN A 633 -23.26 -7.86 2.31
CA GLN A 633 -22.23 -8.65 2.97
C GLN A 633 -22.70 -10.09 3.26
N LYS A 634 -23.92 -10.26 3.80
CA LYS A 634 -24.50 -11.57 4.12
C LYS A 634 -24.62 -12.49 2.90
N TYR A 635 -25.02 -11.95 1.75
CA TYR A 635 -25.27 -12.72 0.54
C TYR A 635 -24.12 -12.68 -0.47
N GLY A 636 -22.94 -12.20 -0.06
CA GLY A 636 -21.76 -12.15 -0.91
C GLY A 636 -21.92 -11.22 -2.12
N VAL A 637 -22.68 -10.14 -1.99
CA VAL A 637 -22.87 -9.12 -3.02
C VAL A 637 -21.88 -7.97 -2.78
N ALA A 638 -21.03 -7.67 -3.76
CA ALA A 638 -20.09 -6.57 -3.64
C ALA A 638 -20.80 -5.24 -3.88
N ALA A 639 -20.75 -4.34 -2.90
CA ALA A 639 -21.24 -2.97 -3.03
C ALA A 639 -20.12 -2.08 -3.56
N LEU A 640 -20.16 -1.75 -4.85
CA LEU A 640 -19.09 -1.03 -5.54
C LEU A 640 -19.54 0.32 -6.08
N SER A 641 -18.58 1.21 -6.24
CA SER A 641 -18.70 2.41 -7.06
C SER A 641 -18.55 2.09 -8.56
N PHE A 642 -18.97 3.01 -9.43
CA PHE A 642 -18.89 2.82 -10.87
C PHE A 642 -17.45 2.70 -11.40
N ASP A 643 -16.50 3.37 -10.75
CA ASP A 643 -15.08 3.39 -11.18
C ASP A 643 -14.33 2.09 -10.85
N GLU A 644 -14.90 1.25 -9.96
CA GLU A 644 -14.36 -0.07 -9.65
C GLU A 644 -14.84 -1.14 -10.64
N VAL A 645 -15.77 -0.78 -11.53
CA VAL A 645 -16.35 -1.71 -12.50
C VAL A 645 -15.57 -1.70 -13.81
N PRO A 646 -14.85 -2.79 -14.17
CA PRO A 646 -14.03 -2.91 -15.37
C PRO A 646 -14.78 -2.46 -16.63
N LEU A 647 -14.16 -1.69 -17.53
CA LEU A 647 -14.69 -1.38 -18.84
C LEU A 647 -14.12 -2.33 -19.89
N ALA A 648 -15.01 -2.92 -20.71
CA ALA A 648 -14.59 -3.74 -21.83
C ALA A 648 -13.76 -2.93 -22.85
N LYS A 649 -12.71 -3.55 -23.41
CA LYS A 649 -11.86 -2.97 -24.47
C LYS A 649 -12.75 -2.49 -25.63
N ARG A 650 -12.65 -1.21 -26.05
CA ARG A 650 -13.20 -0.78 -27.35
C ARG A 650 -12.58 -1.67 -28.43
N LYS A 651 -13.43 -2.36 -29.20
CA LYS A 651 -13.05 -3.00 -30.46
C LYS A 651 -12.68 -1.93 -31.48
#